data_AF-A0A2D6FW78-F1
#
_entry.id   AF-A0A2D6FW78-F1
#
_cell.length_a   1.000
_cell.length_b   1.000
_cell.length_c   1.000
_cell.angle_alpha   90.00
_cell.angle_beta   90.00
_cell.angle_gamma   90.00
#
_symmetry.space_group_name_H-M   'P 1'
#
loop_
_entity.id
_entity.type
_entity.pdbx_description
1 polymer ?
#
loop_
_entity_poly.entity_id
_entity_poly.type
_entity_poly.pdbx_seq_one_letter_code
_entity_poly.pdbx_strand_id
1 'polypeptide(L)'
;MIIHIESAIQYDHTKCAFNVTPENVGDTNMVRILAFLAVIFGALMGSLSGHAQELEKVAIKLKWFNQFQFAGYYAAKEKGFYRAEGLDVEIIERDPKLDNVKEVLSGKAQYGVADAGLLLARLQGKPVVLLAQIFQHSPLVFLTLRESGLRTPFDLLGKTVMTESAGDGDAPLNAMILNTLGDLDKVKWKKHSYQFEELIDGRVDAMFAYLSNEPQWYRRRGKEVNIIDPRDYGIDFYGDNLFTGEQEIKDHPARVEKFRRASLKGWKYALQNKEEIVDLILAKYNSQKLTRDHLLFEASETEKIVNPRFVEIGHFEDSRFQKIAGIYTQLGLAKKFAVDPNFYYIAAKPQVTLNAEETAWINNHPKIRVHNETGWPPFNFAKNGIPQGYSIEFMNLVASKVGLEIDYVTGPTWNQFLTMMKRGDLDVMLNIVQTPDRLKYLTYIQQYASNPNTILSRKDTPYASLADLAGKTVAVPRGFYQEEILKRDFPQIKLHLVDDALSGMKAVSFGQADATVGEFAIFNYLIENELMTGLSMSGELKMGAADLDKLWIATRKDLPVLASILNKAMSAVTRDEKQVLISRWIGSNESQQVAPDTTSATETSTSVLFLLSFSIILLLVFGIIGFVLSRLMKDREISTYFGSPGFRIGIMAGLSILVAAVAIMNWLAVTDSKKRAVEAIGEELQIVLDSSIERLNIWVSQKEAFLRQLGRDPELVKITKKLLSVNRERDAL
;
A
#
# COMPACT_ATOMS: atom_id res chain seq x y z
N MET A 1 42.36 -52.92 9.31
CA MET A 1 41.72 -54.16 9.77
C MET A 1 40.28 -54.10 9.26
N ILE A 2 40.03 -54.59 8.03
CA ILE A 2 39.34 -55.87 7.71
C ILE A 2 37.80 -55.68 7.87
N ILE A 3 36.89 -55.85 6.90
CA ILE A 3 36.88 -56.58 5.61
C ILE A 3 35.73 -56.09 4.68
N HIS A 4 35.99 -56.29 3.38
CA HIS A 4 35.20 -56.34 2.12
C HIS A 4 33.66 -56.36 2.08
N ILE A 5 33.13 -55.88 0.95
CA ILE A 5 32.59 -56.72 -0.15
C ILE A 5 33.06 -56.14 -1.51
N GLU A 6 33.63 -57.00 -2.36
CA GLU A 6 34.00 -56.76 -3.76
C GLU A 6 32.89 -57.24 -4.72
N SER A 7 32.79 -56.63 -5.91
CA SER A 7 32.74 -57.39 -7.15
C SER A 7 33.21 -56.54 -8.36
N ALA A 8 34.31 -57.02 -8.96
CA ALA A 8 34.93 -56.83 -10.29
C ALA A 8 34.16 -56.01 -11.36
N ILE A 9 34.81 -55.25 -12.25
CA ILE A 9 35.77 -55.69 -13.29
C ILE A 9 36.69 -54.52 -13.70
N GLN A 10 37.97 -54.80 -13.93
CA GLN A 10 39.00 -53.89 -14.43
C GLN A 10 39.61 -54.48 -15.72
N TYR A 11 39.88 -53.65 -16.74
CA TYR A 11 40.92 -53.92 -17.75
C TYR A 11 41.42 -52.60 -18.36
N ASP A 12 42.72 -52.38 -18.29
CA ASP A 12 43.50 -51.33 -18.96
C ASP A 12 44.25 -51.98 -20.13
N HIS A 13 44.45 -51.25 -21.25
CA HIS A 13 45.71 -51.34 -22.00
C HIS A 13 45.90 -50.13 -22.95
N THR A 14 47.10 -49.60 -22.86
CA THR A 14 47.79 -48.65 -23.72
C THR A 14 48.14 -49.21 -25.13
N LYS A 15 48.36 -48.28 -26.07
CA LYS A 15 49.06 -48.36 -27.39
C LYS A 15 48.21 -48.63 -28.65
N CYS A 16 48.18 -47.62 -29.52
CA CYS A 16 48.42 -47.80 -30.96
C CYS A 16 48.99 -46.50 -31.55
N ALA A 17 50.24 -46.57 -32.02
CA ALA A 17 50.92 -45.52 -32.77
C ALA A 17 50.79 -45.82 -34.26
N PHE A 18 50.53 -44.81 -35.09
CA PHE A 18 50.63 -44.90 -36.55
C PHE A 18 51.69 -43.92 -37.06
N ASN A 19 52.70 -44.49 -37.73
CA ASN A 19 53.72 -43.80 -38.51
C ASN A 19 53.15 -43.47 -39.90
N VAL A 20 53.43 -42.28 -40.43
CA VAL A 20 53.33 -41.98 -41.86
C VAL A 20 54.54 -41.13 -42.28
N THR A 21 55.23 -41.59 -43.32
CA THR A 21 56.38 -40.94 -43.97
C THR A 21 55.98 -39.83 -44.94
N PRO A 22 56.89 -38.90 -45.29
CA PRO A 22 56.57 -37.68 -46.01
C PRO A 22 56.87 -37.79 -47.51
N GLU A 23 55.96 -37.31 -48.37
CA GLU A 23 56.32 -36.93 -49.73
C GLU A 23 55.45 -35.77 -50.27
N ASN A 24 56.20 -34.78 -50.78
CA ASN A 24 55.91 -33.82 -51.84
C ASN A 24 55.04 -32.56 -51.62
N VAL A 25 55.80 -31.46 -51.46
CA VAL A 25 55.76 -30.19 -52.20
C VAL A 25 54.42 -29.43 -52.28
N GLY A 26 54.42 -28.30 -51.59
CA GLY A 26 54.09 -27.03 -52.23
C GLY A 26 52.76 -26.40 -51.84
N ASP A 27 52.71 -25.78 -50.67
CA ASP A 27 51.96 -24.52 -50.60
C ASP A 27 52.45 -23.60 -49.48
N THR A 28 53.56 -22.91 -49.75
CA THR A 28 54.06 -21.80 -48.90
C THR A 28 53.02 -20.69 -48.72
N ASN A 29 51.98 -20.62 -49.56
CA ASN A 29 50.87 -19.69 -49.38
C ASN A 29 49.88 -20.15 -48.30
N MET A 30 49.65 -21.45 -48.14
CA MET A 30 48.71 -21.96 -47.13
C MET A 30 49.26 -21.79 -45.71
N VAL A 31 50.57 -21.96 -45.50
CA VAL A 31 51.23 -21.70 -44.22
C VAL A 31 51.25 -20.20 -43.91
N ARG A 32 51.42 -19.34 -44.92
CA ARG A 32 51.33 -17.88 -44.76
C ARG A 32 49.90 -17.42 -44.49
N ILE A 33 48.90 -18.02 -45.12
CA ILE A 33 47.47 -17.72 -44.86
C ILE A 33 47.07 -18.20 -43.47
N LEU A 34 47.54 -19.38 -43.02
CA LEU A 34 47.28 -19.87 -41.66
C LEU A 34 48.02 -19.03 -40.60
N ALA A 35 49.23 -18.56 -40.87
CA ALA A 35 49.95 -17.64 -39.99
C ALA A 35 49.28 -16.25 -39.96
N PHE A 36 48.80 -15.75 -41.11
CA PHE A 36 48.08 -14.46 -41.19
C PHE A 36 46.69 -14.55 -40.54
N LEU A 37 46.00 -15.68 -40.68
CA LEU A 37 44.75 -15.96 -39.97
C LEU A 37 44.97 -16.14 -38.47
N ALA A 38 46.08 -16.75 -38.03
CA ALA A 38 46.43 -16.84 -36.61
C ALA A 38 46.78 -15.47 -36.00
N VAL A 39 47.43 -14.59 -36.77
CA VAL A 39 47.70 -13.20 -36.35
C VAL A 39 46.42 -12.35 -36.36
N ILE A 40 45.52 -12.54 -37.32
CA ILE A 40 44.20 -11.88 -37.34
C ILE A 40 43.29 -12.42 -36.22
N PHE A 41 43.34 -13.72 -35.92
CA PHE A 41 42.58 -14.33 -34.83
C PHE A 41 43.15 -13.93 -33.45
N GLY A 42 44.47 -13.79 -33.34
CA GLY A 42 45.13 -13.21 -32.18
C GLY A 42 44.85 -11.71 -31.99
N ALA A 43 44.76 -10.94 -33.08
CA ALA A 43 44.38 -9.52 -33.06
C ALA A 43 42.87 -9.30 -32.81
N LEU A 44 42.00 -10.20 -33.28
CA LEU A 44 40.57 -10.19 -32.95
C LEU A 44 40.31 -10.64 -31.51
N MET A 45 41.07 -11.59 -30.96
CA MET A 45 40.96 -11.98 -29.55
C MET A 45 41.59 -10.95 -28.60
N GLY A 46 42.64 -10.23 -29.02
CA GLY A 46 43.19 -9.09 -28.28
C GLY A 46 42.22 -7.91 -28.16
N SER A 47 41.26 -7.79 -29.09
CA SER A 47 40.22 -6.75 -29.11
C SER A 47 38.95 -7.13 -28.34
N LEU A 48 38.86 -8.38 -27.87
CA LEU A 48 37.79 -8.91 -27.01
C LEU A 48 38.28 -9.10 -25.57
N SER A 49 39.29 -8.35 -25.15
CA SER A 49 39.42 -8.01 -23.73
C SER A 49 38.29 -7.04 -23.40
N GLY A 50 37.09 -7.60 -23.18
CA GLY A 50 36.05 -6.90 -22.46
C GLY A 50 36.71 -6.41 -21.19
N HIS A 51 36.91 -5.10 -21.07
CA HIS A 51 37.35 -4.52 -19.83
C HIS A 51 36.32 -4.99 -18.81
N ALA A 52 36.71 -5.92 -17.92
CA ALA A 52 35.89 -6.28 -16.80
C ALA A 52 35.72 -4.96 -16.04
N GLN A 53 34.56 -4.32 -16.23
CA GLN A 53 34.31 -3.00 -15.69
C GLN A 53 34.44 -3.14 -14.17
N GLU A 54 35.46 -2.51 -13.61
CA GLU A 54 35.77 -2.61 -12.19
C GLU A 54 34.53 -2.17 -11.41
N LEU A 55 34.06 -3.04 -10.51
CA LEU A 55 32.86 -2.76 -9.73
C LEU A 55 33.12 -1.57 -8.82
N GLU A 56 32.21 -0.61 -8.85
CA GLU A 56 32.31 0.58 -8.01
C GLU A 56 31.93 0.22 -6.57
N LYS A 57 32.86 0.44 -5.64
CA LYS A 57 32.70 0.10 -4.23
C LYS A 57 31.87 1.16 -3.50
N VAL A 58 30.83 0.71 -2.82
CA VAL A 58 30.00 1.55 -1.94
C VAL A 58 29.58 0.77 -0.71
N ALA A 59 29.16 1.49 0.33
CA ALA A 59 28.62 0.88 1.53
C ALA A 59 27.22 1.38 1.88
N ILE A 60 26.41 0.49 2.46
CA ILE A 60 25.17 0.82 3.15
C ILE A 60 25.30 0.54 4.65
N LYS A 61 24.97 1.53 5.47
CA LYS A 61 24.94 1.40 6.94
C LYS A 61 23.54 1.05 7.43
N LEU A 62 23.42 -0.07 8.15
CA LEU A 62 22.17 -0.51 8.76
C LEU A 62 21.92 0.27 10.05
N LYS A 63 20.66 0.64 10.30
CA LYS A 63 20.26 1.28 11.56
C LYS A 63 20.25 0.33 12.75
N TRP A 64 20.20 -0.98 12.53
CA TRP A 64 20.14 -2.03 13.56
C TRP A 64 21.06 -3.21 13.24
N PHE A 65 21.05 -4.21 14.12
CA PHE A 65 21.77 -5.46 13.93
C PHE A 65 21.12 -6.34 12.86
N ASN A 66 21.88 -7.28 12.29
CA ASN A 66 21.44 -8.10 11.19
C ASN A 66 20.22 -8.96 11.58
N GLN A 67 19.14 -8.84 10.79
CA GLN A 67 17.89 -9.58 10.91
C GLN A 67 17.02 -9.37 9.65
N PHE A 68 15.81 -9.93 9.59
CA PHE A 68 14.95 -9.87 8.41
C PHE A 68 14.51 -8.44 8.04
N GLN A 69 14.50 -7.51 9.00
CA GLN A 69 14.29 -6.07 8.75
C GLN A 69 15.13 -5.49 7.59
N PHE A 70 16.27 -6.08 7.25
CA PHE A 70 17.16 -5.61 6.18
C PHE A 70 17.26 -6.58 4.98
N ALA A 71 16.32 -7.53 4.90
CA ALA A 71 16.31 -8.64 3.94
C ALA A 71 16.50 -8.21 2.48
N GLY A 72 15.93 -7.07 2.07
CA GLY A 72 16.07 -6.58 0.70
C GLY A 72 17.50 -6.26 0.30
N TYR A 73 18.32 -5.75 1.22
CA TYR A 73 19.72 -5.42 0.94
C TYR A 73 20.60 -6.67 0.84
N TYR A 74 20.35 -7.66 1.70
CA TYR A 74 21.01 -8.97 1.60
C TYR A 74 20.65 -9.65 0.28
N ALA A 75 19.37 -9.66 -0.09
CA ALA A 75 18.92 -10.21 -1.37
C ALA A 75 19.58 -9.47 -2.55
N ALA A 76 19.64 -8.14 -2.53
CA ALA A 76 20.29 -7.36 -3.59
C ALA A 76 21.78 -7.71 -3.76
N LYS A 77 22.50 -7.93 -2.66
CA LYS A 77 23.91 -8.34 -2.67
C LYS A 77 24.10 -9.78 -3.13
N GLU A 78 23.40 -10.71 -2.50
CA GLU A 78 23.64 -12.15 -2.65
C GLU A 78 23.03 -12.71 -3.94
N LYS A 79 21.97 -12.08 -4.47
CA LYS A 79 21.41 -12.38 -5.80
C LYS A 79 22.10 -11.63 -6.94
N GLY A 80 23.14 -10.85 -6.63
CA GLY A 80 23.95 -10.16 -7.62
C GLY A 80 23.24 -8.97 -8.28
N PHE A 81 22.15 -8.44 -7.72
CA PHE A 81 21.46 -7.28 -8.28
C PHE A 81 22.34 -6.02 -8.24
N TYR A 82 23.14 -5.83 -7.18
CA TYR A 82 24.14 -4.76 -7.16
C TYR A 82 25.24 -4.96 -8.19
N ARG A 83 25.77 -6.18 -8.34
CA ARG A 83 26.81 -6.49 -9.33
C ARG A 83 26.33 -6.28 -10.76
N ALA A 84 25.06 -6.60 -11.05
CA ALA A 84 24.44 -6.35 -12.34
C ALA A 84 24.34 -4.85 -12.69
N GLU A 85 24.37 -3.97 -11.69
CA GLU A 85 24.43 -2.52 -11.85
C GLU A 85 25.87 -1.96 -11.89
N GLY A 86 26.87 -2.84 -11.75
CA GLY A 86 28.28 -2.47 -11.66
C GLY A 86 28.74 -2.03 -10.27
N LEU A 87 28.02 -2.40 -9.21
CA LEU A 87 28.30 -2.02 -7.83
C LEU A 87 28.81 -3.20 -7.00
N ASP A 88 29.85 -2.96 -6.19
CA ASP A 88 30.28 -3.85 -5.11
C ASP A 88 29.85 -3.23 -3.77
N VAL A 89 28.79 -3.78 -3.18
CA VAL A 89 28.14 -3.20 -1.99
C VAL A 89 28.58 -3.91 -0.73
N GLU A 90 29.17 -3.15 0.18
CA GLU A 90 29.37 -3.55 1.57
C GLU A 90 28.12 -3.24 2.40
N ILE A 91 27.69 -4.20 3.22
CA ILE A 91 26.59 -3.99 4.17
C ILE A 91 27.22 -3.92 5.54
N ILE A 92 27.12 -2.75 6.16
CA ILE A 92 27.75 -2.46 7.45
C ILE A 92 26.67 -2.48 8.52
N GLU A 93 26.77 -3.43 9.44
CA GLU A 93 25.88 -3.56 10.60
C GLU A 93 25.98 -2.34 11.55
N ARG A 94 24.95 -2.11 12.39
CA ARG A 94 24.94 -1.05 13.40
C ARG A 94 26.15 -1.14 14.34
N ASP A 95 26.74 0.02 14.63
CA ASP A 95 27.58 0.22 15.82
C ASP A 95 26.82 1.15 16.78
N PRO A 96 26.41 0.69 17.97
CA PRO A 96 25.66 1.51 18.94
C PRO A 96 26.39 2.77 19.42
N LYS A 97 27.71 2.87 19.22
CA LYS A 97 28.51 4.04 19.59
C LYS A 97 28.47 5.14 18.54
N LEU A 98 28.02 4.84 17.33
CA LEU A 98 28.07 5.74 16.18
C LEU A 98 26.66 6.19 15.79
N ASP A 99 26.54 7.45 15.39
CA ASP A 99 25.31 8.00 14.82
C ASP A 99 25.25 7.65 13.34
N ASN A 100 24.27 6.83 12.97
CA ASN A 100 24.12 6.31 11.62
C ASN A 100 23.99 7.40 10.55
N VAL A 101 23.22 8.46 10.82
CA VAL A 101 23.03 9.57 9.87
C VAL A 101 24.33 10.35 9.70
N LYS A 102 25.08 10.58 10.78
CA LYS A 102 26.39 11.26 10.70
C LYS A 102 27.41 10.46 9.93
N GLU A 103 27.45 9.13 10.10
CA GLU A 103 28.39 8.29 9.36
C GLU A 103 28.14 8.37 7.85
N VAL A 104 26.88 8.36 7.41
CA VAL A 104 26.52 8.53 5.99
C VAL A 104 26.89 9.92 5.47
N LEU A 105 26.53 10.98 6.20
CA LEU A 105 26.85 12.35 5.79
C LEU A 105 28.37 12.64 5.78
N SER A 106 29.16 11.89 6.55
CA SER A 106 30.63 11.99 6.56
C SER A 106 31.30 11.28 5.38
N GLY A 107 30.56 10.49 4.60
CA GLY A 107 31.07 9.71 3.47
C GLY A 107 31.72 8.37 3.84
N LYS A 108 31.72 7.98 5.13
CA LYS A 108 32.17 6.64 5.55
C LYS A 108 31.28 5.51 5.03
N ALA A 109 30.01 5.81 4.75
CA ALA A 109 29.11 5.02 3.95
C ALA A 109 28.35 5.97 3.01
N GLN A 110 28.05 5.53 1.78
CA GLN A 110 27.32 6.36 0.80
C GLN A 110 25.81 6.30 1.03
N TYR A 111 25.33 5.20 1.59
CA TYR A 111 23.91 4.95 1.82
C TYR A 111 23.64 4.52 3.25
N GLY A 112 22.42 4.74 3.72
CA GLY A 112 21.98 4.26 5.03
C GLY A 112 20.53 3.85 5.07
N VAL A 113 20.19 3.08 6.09
CA VAL A 113 18.81 2.83 6.49
C VAL A 113 18.48 3.71 7.68
N ALA A 114 17.39 4.46 7.65
CA ALA A 114 16.88 5.21 8.80
C ALA A 114 15.39 4.90 8.99
N ASP A 115 14.69 5.63 9.84
CA ASP A 115 13.23 5.59 10.00
C ASP A 115 12.66 7.01 9.87
N ALA A 116 11.48 7.28 10.44
CA ALA A 116 10.91 8.61 10.48
C ALA A 116 11.84 9.67 11.10
N GLY A 117 12.84 9.30 11.90
CA GLY A 117 13.87 10.21 12.40
C GLY A 117 14.72 10.87 11.30
N LEU A 118 14.73 10.30 10.08
CA LEU A 118 15.36 10.94 8.92
C LEU A 118 14.68 12.26 8.56
N LEU A 119 13.35 12.31 8.62
CA LEU A 119 12.60 13.55 8.39
C LEU A 119 12.93 14.57 9.47
N LEU A 120 13.02 14.16 10.73
CA LEU A 120 13.43 15.05 11.82
C LEU A 120 14.84 15.63 11.58
N ALA A 121 15.78 14.79 11.17
CA ALA A 121 17.13 15.22 10.76
C ALA A 121 17.07 16.29 9.65
N ARG A 122 16.20 16.12 8.64
CA ARG A 122 15.99 17.13 7.59
C ARG A 122 15.40 18.43 8.14
N LEU A 123 14.38 18.35 8.99
CA LEU A 123 13.74 19.52 9.61
C LEU A 123 14.72 20.30 10.51
N GLN A 124 15.72 19.62 11.06
CA GLN A 124 16.83 20.20 11.81
C GLN A 124 17.98 20.72 10.93
N GLY A 125 17.83 20.67 9.60
CA GLY A 125 18.77 21.24 8.63
C GLY A 125 19.89 20.31 8.19
N LYS A 126 19.85 19.01 8.51
CA LYS A 126 20.83 18.06 7.96
C LYS A 126 20.52 17.80 6.47
N PRO A 127 21.53 17.75 5.59
CA PRO A 127 21.36 17.59 4.13
C PRO A 127 21.13 16.13 3.74
N VAL A 128 20.17 15.48 4.39
CA VAL A 128 19.75 14.11 4.08
C VAL A 128 18.67 14.11 2.99
N VAL A 129 18.64 13.05 2.20
CA VAL A 129 17.65 12.82 1.14
C VAL A 129 17.12 11.40 1.22
N LEU A 130 15.79 11.27 1.24
CA LEU A 130 15.04 10.04 1.16
C LEU A 130 15.13 9.45 -0.25
N LEU A 131 15.70 8.25 -0.39
CA LEU A 131 15.77 7.53 -1.67
C LEU A 131 14.56 6.64 -1.90
N ALA A 132 14.07 6.01 -0.83
CA ALA A 132 12.93 5.10 -0.89
C ALA A 132 12.34 4.86 0.50
N GLN A 133 11.02 4.90 0.63
CA GLN A 133 10.32 4.51 1.85
C GLN A 133 9.96 3.03 1.79
N ILE A 134 10.59 2.20 2.62
CA ILE A 134 10.43 0.73 2.56
C ILE A 134 9.25 0.30 3.43
N PHE A 135 9.21 0.76 4.68
CA PHE A 135 8.16 0.38 5.62
C PHE A 135 7.05 1.45 5.59
N GLN A 136 5.85 1.08 5.20
CA GLN A 136 4.71 2.01 5.10
C GLN A 136 4.15 2.41 6.46
N HIS A 137 4.44 1.61 7.48
CA HIS A 137 4.10 1.86 8.88
C HIS A 137 5.32 1.73 9.78
N SER A 138 5.33 2.49 10.87
CA SER A 138 6.31 2.32 11.93
C SER A 138 6.03 1.00 12.67
N PRO A 139 7.04 0.15 12.91
CA PRO A 139 6.88 -1.05 13.73
C PRO A 139 6.89 -0.75 15.24
N LEU A 140 7.02 0.51 15.65
CA LEU A 140 7.17 0.90 17.05
C LEU A 140 5.88 0.72 17.84
N VAL A 141 5.97 -0.05 18.93
CA VAL A 141 4.86 -0.31 19.86
C VAL A 141 5.35 -0.28 21.30
N PHE A 142 4.44 -0.13 22.26
CA PHE A 142 4.71 -0.55 23.63
C PHE A 142 4.23 -1.99 23.85
N LEU A 143 5.07 -2.79 24.50
CA LEU A 143 4.69 -4.10 25.04
C LEU A 143 4.48 -4.00 26.54
N THR A 144 3.44 -4.68 26.99
CA THR A 144 3.20 -4.98 28.41
C THR A 144 2.99 -6.48 28.55
N LEU A 145 3.19 -7.06 29.73
CA LEU A 145 2.81 -8.46 29.94
C LEU A 145 1.28 -8.60 29.93
N ARG A 146 0.76 -9.66 29.30
CA ARG A 146 -0.69 -9.90 29.28
C ARG A 146 -1.29 -9.99 30.68
N GLU A 147 -0.53 -10.58 31.61
CA GLU A 147 -0.90 -10.77 33.02
C GLU A 147 -0.94 -9.46 33.83
N SER A 148 -0.30 -8.37 33.37
CA SER A 148 -0.36 -7.07 34.07
C SER A 148 -1.71 -6.37 33.88
N GLY A 149 -2.48 -6.77 32.87
CA GLY A 149 -3.76 -6.15 32.52
C GLY A 149 -3.66 -4.79 31.83
N LEU A 150 -2.46 -4.25 31.62
CA LEU A 150 -2.25 -2.95 30.96
C LEU A 150 -2.41 -3.13 29.45
N ARG A 151 -3.45 -2.52 28.85
CA ARG A 151 -3.82 -2.76 27.44
C ARG A 151 -3.88 -1.49 26.60
N THR A 152 -3.91 -0.33 27.24
CA THR A 152 -4.09 0.96 26.58
C THR A 152 -3.09 1.98 27.11
N PRO A 153 -2.83 3.09 26.39
CA PRO A 153 -2.01 4.18 26.89
C PRO A 153 -2.50 4.76 28.23
N PHE A 154 -3.82 4.76 28.46
CA PHE A 154 -4.43 5.21 29.72
C PHE A 154 -3.97 4.39 30.93
N ASP A 155 -3.73 3.09 30.74
CA ASP A 155 -3.24 2.20 31.80
C ASP A 155 -1.78 2.51 32.20
N LEU A 156 -1.06 3.27 31.37
CA LEU A 156 0.33 3.67 31.61
C LEU A 156 0.47 4.90 32.53
N LEU A 157 -0.64 5.49 32.98
CA LEU A 157 -0.61 6.64 33.88
C LEU A 157 0.17 6.32 35.17
N GLY A 158 1.24 7.07 35.42
CA GLY A 158 2.15 6.92 36.56
C GLY A 158 3.05 5.67 36.51
N LYS A 159 2.98 4.88 35.44
CA LYS A 159 3.75 3.65 35.21
C LYS A 159 5.16 3.94 34.71
N THR A 160 6.06 2.99 34.92
CA THR A 160 7.45 3.05 34.44
C THR A 160 7.54 2.49 33.04
N VAL A 161 7.84 3.35 32.07
CA VAL A 161 7.87 3.00 30.64
C VAL A 161 9.31 3.09 30.13
N MET A 162 9.79 2.00 29.55
CA MET A 162 11.13 1.93 28.98
C MET A 162 11.14 2.39 27.51
N THR A 163 12.05 3.30 27.16
CA THR A 163 12.14 3.92 25.81
C THR A 163 13.59 4.26 25.45
N GLU A 164 13.99 4.24 24.18
CA GLU A 164 15.37 4.50 23.72
C GLU A 164 15.80 5.94 24.03
N SER A 165 14.90 6.89 23.79
CA SER A 165 15.03 8.27 24.24
C SER A 165 13.64 8.84 24.50
N ALA A 166 13.44 9.65 25.53
CA ALA A 166 12.20 10.41 25.69
C ALA A 166 12.00 11.50 24.60
N GLY A 167 12.60 11.32 23.41
CA GLY A 167 12.64 12.22 22.25
C GLY A 167 12.77 11.46 20.92
N ASP A 168 13.61 11.99 20.03
CA ASP A 168 13.70 11.83 18.56
C ASP A 168 13.29 10.48 17.94
N GLY A 169 13.79 9.35 18.46
CA GLY A 169 13.56 8.00 17.88
C GLY A 169 12.22 7.35 18.27
N ASP A 170 11.62 7.81 19.38
CA ASP A 170 10.39 7.25 19.95
C ASP A 170 9.18 8.15 19.68
N ALA A 171 9.31 9.08 18.75
CA ALA A 171 8.30 10.10 18.44
C ALA A 171 6.88 9.55 18.21
N PRO A 172 6.66 8.40 17.53
CA PRO A 172 5.32 7.83 17.43
C PRO A 172 4.71 7.47 18.80
N LEU A 173 5.52 6.89 19.69
CA LEU A 173 5.09 6.48 21.03
C LEU A 173 4.88 7.70 21.93
N ASN A 174 5.78 8.68 21.86
CA ASN A 174 5.64 9.94 22.58
C ASN A 174 4.39 10.70 22.11
N ALA A 175 4.14 10.78 20.81
CA ALA A 175 2.93 11.39 20.26
C ALA A 175 1.66 10.67 20.71
N MET A 176 1.67 9.33 20.80
CA MET A 176 0.56 8.56 21.36
C MET A 176 0.32 8.91 22.83
N ILE A 177 1.37 8.95 23.67
CA ILE A 177 1.24 9.35 25.08
C ILE A 177 0.74 10.79 25.21
N LEU A 178 1.28 11.72 24.42
CA LEU A 178 0.85 13.11 24.44
C LEU A 178 -0.62 13.26 24.00
N ASN A 179 -1.04 12.60 22.91
CA ASN A 179 -2.41 12.70 22.41
C ASN A 179 -3.44 12.03 23.33
N THR A 180 -3.06 10.98 24.04
CA THR A 180 -3.98 10.23 24.91
C THR A 180 -3.98 10.74 26.34
N LEU A 181 -2.80 10.96 26.94
CA LEU A 181 -2.67 11.42 28.33
C LEU A 181 -2.60 12.95 28.43
N GLY A 182 -2.33 13.67 27.34
CA GLY A 182 -2.21 15.13 27.32
C GLY A 182 -0.87 15.67 27.78
N ASP A 183 0.01 14.83 28.34
CA ASP A 183 1.35 15.22 28.82
C ASP A 183 2.28 13.99 28.86
N LEU A 184 3.53 14.17 28.45
CA LEU A 184 4.56 13.14 28.49
C LEU A 184 5.01 12.82 29.93
N ASP A 185 4.91 13.78 30.86
CA ASP A 185 5.34 13.60 32.25
C ASP A 185 4.36 12.74 33.08
N LYS A 186 3.22 12.36 32.49
CA LYS A 186 2.24 11.44 33.08
C LYS A 186 2.72 9.99 33.12
N VAL A 187 3.83 9.66 32.46
CA VAL A 187 4.51 8.37 32.57
C VAL A 187 5.94 8.57 33.09
N LYS A 188 6.49 7.57 33.77
CA LYS A 188 7.84 7.60 34.30
C LYS A 188 8.80 7.00 33.29
N TRP A 189 9.46 7.84 32.51
CA TRP A 189 10.40 7.41 31.49
C TRP A 189 11.66 6.78 32.09
N LYS A 190 12.05 5.62 31.54
CA LYS A 190 13.32 4.95 31.82
C LYS A 190 14.05 4.70 30.51
N LYS A 191 15.34 5.01 30.46
CA LYS A 191 16.18 4.73 29.29
C LYS A 191 16.24 3.23 29.02
N HIS A 192 16.14 2.84 27.76
CA HIS A 192 16.15 1.45 27.32
C HIS A 192 17.49 0.77 27.63
N SER A 193 17.42 -0.32 28.41
CA SER A 193 18.59 -1.14 28.77
C SER A 193 18.85 -2.27 27.77
N TYR A 194 17.90 -2.52 26.87
CA TYR A 194 17.87 -3.67 25.95
C TYR A 194 17.88 -5.04 26.66
N GLN A 195 17.45 -5.07 27.92
CA GLN A 195 17.22 -6.29 28.70
C GLN A 195 15.72 -6.58 28.78
N PHE A 196 15.22 -7.45 27.91
CA PHE A 196 13.79 -7.76 27.78
C PHE A 196 13.22 -8.45 29.04
N GLU A 197 14.06 -9.11 29.82
CA GLU A 197 13.70 -9.70 31.12
C GLU A 197 13.19 -8.66 32.11
N GLU A 198 13.55 -7.38 32.00
CA GLU A 198 13.08 -6.34 32.92
C GLU A 198 11.55 -6.16 32.92
N LEU A 199 10.89 -6.43 31.78
CA LEU A 199 9.44 -6.44 31.71
C LEU A 199 8.85 -7.67 32.43
N ILE A 200 9.52 -8.84 32.33
CA ILE A 200 9.13 -10.08 33.03
C ILE A 200 9.28 -9.93 34.54
N ASP A 201 10.38 -9.31 34.97
CA ASP A 201 10.73 -9.12 36.38
C ASP A 201 9.90 -8.01 37.05
N GLY A 202 9.05 -7.30 36.30
CA GLY A 202 8.28 -6.15 36.81
C GLY A 202 9.15 -4.93 37.16
N ARG A 203 10.37 -4.83 36.61
CA ARG A 203 11.25 -3.67 36.78
C ARG A 203 10.78 -2.48 35.94
N VAL A 204 9.99 -2.73 34.91
CA VAL A 204 9.23 -1.75 34.12
C VAL A 204 7.83 -2.30 33.86
N ASP A 205 6.86 -1.41 33.67
CA ASP A 205 5.46 -1.77 33.41
C ASP A 205 5.18 -1.93 31.91
N ALA A 206 5.90 -1.17 31.08
CA ALA A 206 5.84 -1.23 29.63
C ALA A 206 7.22 -1.00 29.01
N MET A 207 7.43 -1.53 27.81
CA MET A 207 8.70 -1.44 27.10
C MET A 207 8.48 -1.14 25.62
N PHE A 208 9.22 -0.18 25.09
CA PHE A 208 9.40 0.02 23.65
C PHE A 208 9.80 -1.29 22.97
N ALA A 209 9.23 -1.55 21.79
CA ALA A 209 9.57 -2.71 20.98
C ALA A 209 9.26 -2.50 19.50
N TYR A 210 9.79 -3.39 18.66
CA TYR A 210 9.37 -3.60 17.30
C TYR A 210 8.34 -4.74 17.27
N LEU A 211 7.18 -4.45 16.68
CA LEU A 211 6.10 -5.41 16.46
C LEU A 211 6.59 -6.70 15.76
N SER A 212 7.57 -6.56 14.87
CA SER A 212 8.15 -7.66 14.10
C SER A 212 9.17 -8.52 14.86
N ASN A 213 9.58 -8.16 16.09
CA ASN A 213 10.71 -8.80 16.76
C ASN A 213 10.38 -9.28 18.19
N GLU A 214 10.25 -8.36 19.15
CA GLU A 214 10.18 -8.70 20.58
C GLU A 214 8.97 -9.56 20.97
N PRO A 215 7.76 -9.44 20.37
CA PRO A 215 6.63 -10.31 20.73
C PRO A 215 6.96 -11.81 20.60
N GLN A 216 7.74 -12.20 19.58
CA GLN A 216 8.15 -13.58 19.39
C GLN A 216 9.21 -14.02 20.41
N TRP A 217 10.06 -13.11 20.87
CA TRP A 217 11.03 -13.39 21.92
C TRP A 217 10.34 -13.76 23.24
N TYR A 218 9.26 -13.05 23.61
CA TYR A 218 8.46 -13.35 24.81
C TYR A 218 7.66 -14.66 24.65
N ARG A 219 7.01 -14.86 23.49
CA ARG A 219 6.23 -16.05 23.21
C ARG A 219 7.04 -17.35 23.36
N ARG A 220 8.28 -17.35 22.87
CA ARG A 220 9.20 -18.50 23.02
C ARG A 220 9.58 -18.82 24.46
N ARG A 221 9.36 -17.90 25.39
CA ARG A 221 9.57 -18.08 26.84
C ARG A 221 8.25 -18.29 27.59
N GLY A 222 7.16 -18.59 26.89
CA GLY A 222 5.85 -18.83 27.50
C GLY A 222 5.23 -17.56 28.09
N LYS A 223 5.69 -16.37 27.69
CA LYS A 223 5.12 -15.09 28.12
C LYS A 223 4.29 -14.50 26.99
N GLU A 224 3.04 -14.16 27.30
CA GLU A 224 2.17 -13.41 26.41
C GLU A 224 2.26 -11.92 26.72
N VAL A 225 2.15 -11.10 25.67
CA VAL A 225 2.24 -9.63 25.77
C VAL A 225 0.98 -8.99 25.18
N ASN A 226 0.57 -7.85 25.74
CA ASN A 226 -0.31 -6.93 25.03
C ASN A 226 0.55 -5.99 24.18
N ILE A 227 0.01 -5.57 23.04
CA ILE A 227 0.63 -4.61 22.12
C ILE A 227 -0.22 -3.34 22.18
N ILE A 228 0.43 -2.21 22.46
CA ILE A 228 -0.18 -0.89 22.41
C ILE A 228 0.45 -0.16 21.23
N ASP A 229 -0.30 -0.04 20.14
CA ASP A 229 0.18 0.48 18.86
C ASP A 229 -0.26 1.95 18.66
N PRO A 230 0.66 2.88 18.39
CA PRO A 230 0.32 4.27 18.06
C PRO A 230 -0.71 4.45 16.95
N ARG A 231 -0.78 3.50 16.00
CA ARG A 231 -1.72 3.56 14.86
C ARG A 231 -3.16 3.47 15.30
N ASP A 232 -3.45 2.73 16.38
CA ASP A 232 -4.79 2.62 16.96
C ASP A 232 -5.26 3.95 17.57
N TYR A 233 -4.36 4.91 17.74
CA TYR A 233 -4.61 6.25 18.29
C TYR A 233 -4.35 7.36 17.26
N GLY A 234 -4.39 7.03 15.97
CA GLY A 234 -4.28 8.00 14.87
C GLY A 234 -2.85 8.49 14.59
N ILE A 235 -1.84 7.90 15.25
CA ILE A 235 -0.42 8.20 15.04
C ILE A 235 0.19 7.14 14.14
N ASP A 236 0.27 7.45 12.84
CA ASP A 236 0.82 6.54 11.85
C ASP A 236 2.03 7.16 11.14
N PHE A 237 3.21 6.80 11.64
CA PHE A 237 4.48 7.21 11.06
C PHE A 237 4.94 6.20 10.01
N TYR A 238 5.75 6.65 9.06
CA TYR A 238 6.57 5.76 8.26
C TYR A 238 7.62 5.03 9.11
N GLY A 239 7.96 3.81 8.70
CA GLY A 239 9.06 3.05 9.31
C GLY A 239 10.37 3.23 8.55
N ASP A 240 11.13 2.16 8.49
CA ASP A 240 12.42 2.07 7.80
C ASP A 240 12.41 2.60 6.36
N ASN A 241 13.43 3.38 6.04
CA ASN A 241 13.67 3.97 4.74
C ASN A 241 15.13 3.88 4.32
N LEU A 242 15.36 3.95 3.01
CA LEU A 242 16.68 4.09 2.38
C LEU A 242 16.97 5.57 2.15
N PHE A 243 18.17 6.02 2.52
CA PHE A 243 18.58 7.41 2.36
C PHE A 243 20.05 7.56 1.94
N THR A 244 20.38 8.78 1.53
CA THR A 244 21.77 9.26 1.29
C THR A 244 21.87 10.75 1.65
N GLY A 245 23.03 11.38 1.42
CA GLY A 245 23.22 12.82 1.52
C GLY A 245 23.05 13.54 0.18
N GLU A 246 22.72 14.84 0.21
CA GLU A 246 22.63 15.68 -1.01
C GLU A 246 23.91 15.64 -1.85
N GLN A 247 25.08 15.55 -1.19
CA GLN A 247 26.38 15.51 -1.86
C GLN A 247 26.54 14.25 -2.74
N GLU A 248 26.08 13.08 -2.29
CA GLU A 248 26.15 11.84 -3.09
C GLU A 248 25.26 11.93 -4.33
N ILE A 249 24.08 12.56 -4.21
CA ILE A 249 23.19 12.79 -5.36
C ILE A 249 23.82 13.74 -6.37
N LYS A 250 24.49 14.79 -5.88
CA LYS A 250 25.14 15.79 -6.73
C LYS A 250 26.36 15.22 -7.46
N ASP A 251 27.23 14.50 -6.74
CA ASP A 251 28.50 14.02 -7.27
C ASP A 251 28.34 12.72 -8.05
N HIS A 252 27.37 11.88 -7.66
CA HIS A 252 27.19 10.53 -8.20
C HIS A 252 25.72 10.18 -8.52
N PRO A 253 24.99 11.01 -9.30
CA PRO A 253 23.56 10.80 -9.55
C PRO A 253 23.24 9.45 -10.20
N ALA A 254 24.08 8.98 -11.12
CA ALA A 254 23.91 7.68 -11.77
C ALA A 254 24.13 6.51 -10.80
N ARG A 255 25.08 6.65 -9.85
CA ARG A 255 25.36 5.64 -8.83
C ARG A 255 24.19 5.52 -7.86
N VAL A 256 23.62 6.65 -7.42
CA VAL A 256 22.43 6.69 -6.57
C VAL A 256 21.26 5.93 -7.20
N GLU A 257 20.97 6.18 -8.49
CA GLU A 257 19.85 5.49 -9.14
C GLU A 257 20.11 3.98 -9.31
N LYS A 258 21.33 3.60 -9.70
CA LYS A 258 21.76 2.19 -9.75
C LYS A 258 21.58 1.49 -8.41
N PHE A 259 22.08 2.11 -7.34
CA PHE A 259 21.99 1.56 -5.98
C PHE A 259 20.53 1.43 -5.53
N ARG A 260 19.73 2.48 -5.71
CA ARG A 260 18.30 2.50 -5.38
C ARG A 260 17.55 1.41 -6.13
N ARG A 261 17.72 1.31 -7.45
CA ARG A 261 17.06 0.30 -8.30
C ARG A 261 17.40 -1.12 -7.89
N ALA A 262 18.67 -1.44 -7.66
CA ALA A 262 19.09 -2.75 -7.18
C ALA A 262 18.53 -3.07 -5.79
N SER A 263 18.52 -2.10 -4.87
CA SER A 263 17.98 -2.26 -3.52
C SER A 263 16.48 -2.58 -3.54
N LEU A 264 15.71 -1.86 -4.36
CA LEU A 264 14.26 -2.08 -4.51
C LEU A 264 13.96 -3.43 -5.16
N LYS A 265 14.78 -3.86 -6.13
CA LYS A 265 14.70 -5.21 -6.71
C LYS A 265 14.99 -6.29 -5.66
N GLY A 266 15.98 -6.06 -4.79
CA GLY A 266 16.29 -6.94 -3.66
C GLY A 266 15.14 -7.07 -2.68
N TRP A 267 14.52 -5.96 -2.29
CA TRP A 267 13.33 -5.97 -1.42
C TRP A 267 12.15 -6.73 -2.02
N LYS A 268 11.86 -6.50 -3.31
CA LYS A 268 10.81 -7.25 -4.01
C LYS A 268 11.10 -8.75 -4.00
N TYR A 269 12.34 -9.15 -4.29
CA TYR A 269 12.74 -10.56 -4.25
C TYR A 269 12.60 -11.13 -2.85
N ALA A 270 13.04 -10.40 -1.82
CA ALA A 270 13.05 -10.91 -0.45
C ALA A 270 11.65 -11.21 0.10
N LEU A 271 10.67 -10.35 -0.19
CA LEU A 271 9.29 -10.56 0.24
C LEU A 271 8.59 -11.68 -0.54
N GLN A 272 9.00 -11.93 -1.79
CA GLN A 272 8.50 -13.04 -2.60
C GLN A 272 9.14 -14.39 -2.22
N ASN A 273 10.35 -14.38 -1.64
CA ASN A 273 11.16 -15.57 -1.34
C ASN A 273 11.59 -15.59 0.13
N LYS A 274 10.64 -15.35 1.05
CA LYS A 274 10.91 -15.14 2.49
C LYS A 274 11.71 -16.28 3.12
N GLU A 275 11.32 -17.53 2.91
CA GLU A 275 12.02 -18.69 3.49
C GLU A 275 13.48 -18.78 3.05
N GLU A 276 13.73 -18.59 1.76
CA GLU A 276 15.08 -18.58 1.20
C GLU A 276 15.93 -17.47 1.82
N ILE A 277 15.36 -16.27 1.98
CA ILE A 277 16.09 -15.16 2.60
C ILE A 277 16.29 -15.36 4.10
N VAL A 278 15.35 -16.01 4.80
CA VAL A 278 15.57 -16.43 6.19
C VAL A 278 16.76 -17.38 6.28
N ASP A 279 16.83 -18.39 5.41
CA ASP A 279 17.94 -19.35 5.41
C ASP A 279 19.28 -18.67 5.04
N LEU A 280 19.26 -17.70 4.13
CA LEU A 280 20.40 -16.85 3.81
C LEU A 280 20.87 -16.03 5.03
N ILE A 281 19.94 -15.42 5.76
CA ILE A 281 20.23 -14.63 6.96
C ILE A 281 20.83 -15.53 8.03
N LEU A 282 20.26 -16.71 8.29
CA LEU A 282 20.81 -17.69 9.23
C LEU A 282 22.26 -18.06 8.91
N ALA A 283 22.57 -18.25 7.63
CA ALA A 283 23.89 -18.67 7.17
C ALA A 283 24.94 -17.55 7.20
N LYS A 284 24.55 -16.30 6.90
CA LYS A 284 25.52 -15.22 6.64
C LYS A 284 25.34 -13.95 7.49
N TYR A 285 24.13 -13.68 7.96
CA TYR A 285 23.73 -12.39 8.56
C TYR A 285 23.00 -12.59 9.90
N ASN A 286 23.53 -13.44 10.80
CA ASN A 286 22.87 -13.78 12.07
C ASN A 286 23.77 -13.54 13.29
N SER A 287 24.33 -12.34 13.40
CA SER A 287 25.14 -11.87 14.54
C SER A 287 24.39 -12.02 15.88
N GLN A 288 23.07 -11.89 15.85
CA GLN A 288 22.18 -11.95 17.01
C GLN A 288 21.77 -13.38 17.43
N LYS A 289 22.17 -14.42 16.66
CA LYS A 289 21.82 -15.83 16.91
C LYS A 289 20.31 -16.08 16.99
N LEU A 290 19.54 -15.42 16.14
CA LEU A 290 18.11 -15.63 15.97
C LEU A 290 17.83 -17.02 15.40
N THR A 291 16.71 -17.62 15.79
CA THR A 291 16.26 -18.93 15.28
C THR A 291 15.49 -18.77 13.98
N ARG A 292 15.42 -19.83 13.16
CA ARG A 292 14.64 -19.85 11.91
C ARG A 292 13.20 -19.37 12.13
N ASP A 293 12.52 -19.94 13.12
CA ASP A 293 11.12 -19.58 13.45
C ASP A 293 10.96 -18.12 13.87
N HIS A 294 12.00 -17.51 14.43
CA HIS A 294 11.98 -16.10 14.81
C HIS A 294 12.08 -15.21 13.58
N LEU A 295 13.00 -15.52 12.68
CA LEU A 295 13.17 -14.81 11.42
C LEU A 295 11.95 -14.99 10.49
N LEU A 296 11.29 -16.15 10.51
CA LEU A 296 10.03 -16.36 9.77
C LEU A 296 8.89 -15.51 10.31
N PHE A 297 8.77 -15.40 11.64
CA PHE A 297 7.84 -14.47 12.27
C PHE A 297 8.14 -13.03 11.85
N GLU A 298 9.39 -12.60 11.96
CA GLU A 298 9.82 -11.26 11.57
C GLU A 298 9.55 -10.99 10.09
N ALA A 299 9.77 -11.96 9.21
CA ALA A 299 9.47 -11.86 7.79
C ALA A 299 7.97 -11.65 7.53
N SER A 300 7.11 -12.37 8.25
CA SER A 300 5.66 -12.22 8.13
C SER A 300 5.17 -10.86 8.61
N GLU A 301 5.70 -10.34 9.72
CA GLU A 301 5.30 -9.02 10.23
C GLU A 301 5.88 -7.90 9.36
N THR A 302 7.12 -8.04 8.90
CA THR A 302 7.78 -7.08 7.99
C THR A 302 7.00 -6.94 6.69
N GLU A 303 6.49 -8.02 6.10
CA GLU A 303 5.66 -7.95 4.90
C GLU A 303 4.39 -7.11 5.13
N LYS A 304 3.72 -7.26 6.28
CA LYS A 304 2.53 -6.46 6.63
C LYS A 304 2.88 -4.98 6.76
N ILE A 305 4.05 -4.68 7.35
CA ILE A 305 4.52 -3.32 7.58
C ILE A 305 4.98 -2.63 6.28
N VAL A 306 5.66 -3.38 5.39
CA VAL A 306 6.05 -2.91 4.05
C VAL A 306 4.83 -2.73 3.14
N ASN A 307 3.80 -3.54 3.35
CA ASN A 307 2.55 -3.52 2.60
C ASN A 307 2.71 -3.56 1.06
N PRO A 308 3.50 -4.53 0.51
CA PRO A 308 3.82 -4.57 -0.91
C PRO A 308 2.62 -4.95 -1.81
N ARG A 309 1.51 -5.40 -1.20
CA ARG A 309 0.27 -5.77 -1.91
C ARG A 309 -0.49 -4.55 -2.41
N PHE A 310 -0.48 -3.47 -1.62
CA PHE A 310 -1.24 -2.26 -1.90
C PHE A 310 -0.35 -1.08 -2.26
N VAL A 311 0.91 -1.07 -1.81
CA VAL A 311 1.85 0.03 -2.06
C VAL A 311 3.13 -0.49 -2.72
N GLU A 312 3.58 0.19 -3.78
CA GLU A 312 4.84 -0.17 -4.42
C GLU A 312 6.03 0.06 -3.46
N ILE A 313 6.96 -0.89 -3.41
CA ILE A 313 8.15 -0.80 -2.56
C ILE A 313 8.97 0.46 -2.92
N GLY A 314 9.28 1.24 -1.89
CA GLY A 314 10.02 2.50 -1.98
C GLY A 314 9.15 3.73 -2.21
N HIS A 315 7.83 3.56 -2.34
CA HIS A 315 6.87 4.65 -2.52
C HIS A 315 6.65 5.45 -1.24
N PHE A 316 6.45 6.76 -1.39
CA PHE A 316 6.06 7.66 -0.32
C PHE A 316 5.07 8.71 -0.82
N GLU A 317 4.34 9.30 0.13
CA GLU A 317 3.42 10.42 -0.08
C GLU A 317 3.88 11.64 0.71
N ASP A 318 4.06 12.78 0.04
CA ASP A 318 4.48 14.04 0.69
C ASP A 318 3.50 14.45 1.80
N SER A 319 2.19 14.33 1.56
CA SER A 319 1.16 14.67 2.54
C SER A 319 1.31 13.90 3.87
N ARG A 320 1.75 12.64 3.83
CA ARG A 320 2.03 11.86 5.03
C ARG A 320 3.27 12.39 5.76
N PHE A 321 4.32 12.76 5.03
CA PHE A 321 5.49 13.41 5.64
C PHE A 321 5.16 14.78 6.23
N GLN A 322 4.31 15.59 5.61
CA GLN A 322 3.82 16.84 6.19
C GLN A 322 3.05 16.58 7.50
N LYS A 323 2.20 15.55 7.55
CA LYS A 323 1.51 15.14 8.80
C LYS A 323 2.51 14.76 9.90
N ILE A 324 3.52 13.96 9.56
CA ILE A 324 4.58 13.55 10.49
C ILE A 324 5.39 14.76 10.98
N ALA A 325 5.73 15.71 10.10
CA ALA A 325 6.41 16.95 10.46
C ALA A 325 5.58 17.81 11.44
N GLY A 326 4.26 17.81 11.27
CA GLY A 326 3.32 18.39 12.24
C GLY A 326 3.43 17.79 13.62
N ILE A 327 3.50 16.46 13.71
CA ILE A 327 3.62 15.76 14.99
C ILE A 327 4.98 16.05 15.64
N TYR A 328 6.07 16.08 14.86
CA TYR A 328 7.37 16.53 15.38
C TYR A 328 7.35 17.95 15.93
N THR A 329 6.58 18.84 15.31
CA THR A 329 6.41 20.22 15.79
C THR A 329 5.58 20.26 17.09
N GLN A 330 4.52 19.47 17.18
CA GLN A 330 3.69 19.33 18.39
C GLN A 330 4.51 18.78 19.57
N LEU A 331 5.43 17.86 19.30
CA LEU A 331 6.37 17.32 20.29
C LEU A 331 7.51 18.29 20.64
N GLY A 332 7.60 19.46 19.98
CA GLY A 332 8.70 20.42 20.19
C GLY A 332 10.05 20.01 19.61
N LEU A 333 10.10 18.93 18.81
CA LEU A 333 11.32 18.38 18.22
C LEU A 333 11.76 19.12 16.95
N ALA A 334 10.81 19.77 16.26
CA ALA A 334 11.05 20.58 15.07
C ALA A 334 10.43 21.98 15.20
N LYS A 335 11.12 22.99 14.64
CA LYS A 335 10.62 24.40 14.60
C LYS A 335 9.78 24.71 13.36
N LYS A 336 9.95 23.92 12.29
CA LYS A 336 9.28 24.12 11.00
C LYS A 336 8.35 22.95 10.73
N PHE A 337 7.17 23.26 10.21
CA PHE A 337 6.18 22.29 9.78
C PHE A 337 6.41 21.81 8.34
N ALA A 338 6.88 22.69 7.44
CA ALA A 338 6.96 22.38 6.02
C ALA A 338 8.17 21.50 5.69
N VAL A 339 7.92 20.36 5.04
CA VAL A 339 8.96 19.51 4.48
C VAL A 339 9.53 20.13 3.21
N ASP A 340 10.85 20.18 3.11
CA ASP A 340 11.58 20.69 1.96
C ASP A 340 11.41 19.74 0.75
N PRO A 341 11.01 20.22 -0.45
CA PRO A 341 10.92 19.37 -1.64
C PRO A 341 12.20 18.62 -2.00
N ASN A 342 13.37 19.16 -1.65
CA ASN A 342 14.67 18.51 -1.85
C ASN A 342 14.96 17.37 -0.86
N PHE A 343 14.07 17.14 0.10
CA PHE A 343 14.14 15.96 0.98
C PHE A 343 13.93 14.67 0.20
N TYR A 344 13.22 14.71 -0.92
CA TYR A 344 12.88 13.54 -1.69
C TYR A 344 13.80 13.37 -2.90
N TYR A 345 14.31 12.17 -3.10
CA TYR A 345 14.95 11.83 -4.36
C TYR A 345 13.89 11.59 -5.43
N ILE A 346 13.83 12.51 -6.37
CA ILE A 346 13.03 12.39 -7.58
C ILE A 346 13.95 11.85 -8.67
N ALA A 347 13.77 10.58 -9.04
CA ALA A 347 14.53 9.98 -10.12
C ALA A 347 14.35 10.81 -11.40
N ALA A 348 15.45 11.08 -12.11
CA ALA A 348 15.39 11.79 -13.37
C ALA A 348 14.42 11.07 -14.33
N LYS A 349 13.53 11.82 -14.98
CA LYS A 349 12.58 11.24 -15.94
C LYS A 349 13.36 10.45 -16.99
N PRO A 350 13.12 9.12 -17.14
CA PRO A 350 13.83 8.33 -18.13
C PRO A 350 13.54 8.91 -19.52
N GLN A 351 14.58 9.28 -20.27
CA GLN A 351 14.39 9.59 -21.69
C GLN A 351 14.25 8.29 -22.47
N VAL A 352 13.22 8.20 -23.32
CA VAL A 352 13.03 7.04 -24.17
C VAL A 352 14.02 7.09 -25.33
N THR A 353 14.92 6.11 -25.42
CA THR A 353 15.82 5.95 -26.56
C THR A 353 15.25 4.92 -27.54
N LEU A 354 14.78 5.40 -28.69
CA LEU A 354 14.32 4.58 -29.81
C LEU A 354 15.46 4.27 -30.76
N ASN A 355 15.46 3.06 -31.34
CA ASN A 355 16.37 2.71 -32.42
C ASN A 355 15.83 3.21 -33.78
N ALA A 356 16.62 3.10 -34.85
CA ALA A 356 16.24 3.61 -36.16
C ALA A 356 14.96 2.96 -36.74
N GLU A 357 14.75 1.67 -36.49
CA GLU A 357 13.56 0.93 -36.94
C GLU A 357 12.30 1.42 -36.21
N GLU A 358 12.39 1.60 -34.89
CA GLU A 358 11.30 2.10 -34.05
C GLU A 358 10.94 3.55 -34.41
N THR A 359 11.94 4.42 -34.62
CA THR A 359 11.72 5.79 -35.08
C THR A 359 11.03 5.82 -36.44
N ALA A 360 11.49 5.01 -37.40
CA ALA A 360 10.84 4.89 -38.71
C ALA A 360 9.41 4.36 -38.59
N TRP A 361 9.17 3.41 -37.68
CA TRP A 361 7.85 2.85 -37.45
C TRP A 361 6.86 3.91 -36.97
N ILE A 362 7.22 4.71 -35.95
CA ILE A 362 6.37 5.80 -35.42
C ILE A 362 6.08 6.83 -36.52
N ASN A 363 7.10 7.23 -37.29
CA ASN A 363 6.92 8.19 -38.38
C ASN A 363 5.96 7.68 -39.47
N ASN A 364 5.92 6.36 -39.71
CA ASN A 364 5.03 5.73 -40.69
C ASN A 364 3.64 5.36 -40.12
N HIS A 365 3.49 5.32 -38.79
CA HIS A 365 2.26 4.94 -38.09
C HIS A 365 1.96 5.92 -36.95
N PRO A 366 1.62 7.18 -37.29
CA PRO A 366 1.45 8.21 -36.27
C PRO A 366 0.29 7.91 -35.30
N LYS A 367 -0.68 7.09 -35.72
CA LYS A 367 -1.88 6.75 -34.95
C LYS A 367 -2.03 5.24 -34.79
N ILE A 368 -2.31 4.78 -33.57
CA ILE A 368 -2.58 3.37 -33.25
C ILE A 368 -4.02 3.18 -32.77
N ARG A 369 -4.66 2.06 -33.11
CA ARG A 369 -6.03 1.75 -32.64
C ARG A 369 -5.98 1.00 -31.32
N VAL A 370 -6.60 1.58 -30.30
CA VAL A 370 -6.55 1.11 -28.92
C VAL A 370 -7.95 0.77 -28.40
N HIS A 371 -8.03 -0.33 -27.67
CA HIS A 371 -9.23 -0.81 -27.01
C HIS A 371 -9.81 0.18 -25.98
N ASN A 372 -11.09 0.56 -26.10
CA ASN A 372 -11.85 1.25 -25.05
C ASN A 372 -13.21 0.57 -24.80
N GLU A 373 -13.46 0.22 -23.53
CA GLU A 373 -14.74 -0.34 -23.10
C GLU A 373 -15.74 0.76 -22.74
N THR A 374 -17.02 0.42 -22.68
CA THR A 374 -18.09 1.35 -22.27
C THR A 374 -18.37 1.29 -20.76
N GLY A 375 -18.12 0.15 -20.11
CA GLY A 375 -18.66 -0.15 -18.78
C GLY A 375 -17.68 -0.84 -17.83
N TRP A 376 -16.37 -0.53 -17.89
CA TRP A 376 -15.36 -1.10 -17.00
C TRP A 376 -14.65 -0.07 -16.09
N PRO A 377 -15.39 0.78 -15.34
CA PRO A 377 -14.82 1.75 -14.39
C PRO A 377 -14.21 1.06 -13.15
N PRO A 378 -13.22 1.69 -12.48
CA PRO A 378 -12.60 2.98 -12.80
C PRO A 378 -11.47 2.88 -13.84
N PHE A 379 -11.31 1.73 -14.52
CA PHE A 379 -10.13 1.45 -15.34
C PHE A 379 -10.29 1.81 -16.81
N ASN A 380 -11.32 1.31 -17.49
CA ASN A 380 -11.51 1.50 -18.92
C ASN A 380 -13.00 1.66 -19.20
N PHE A 381 -13.48 2.87 -19.39
CA PHE A 381 -14.90 3.08 -19.67
C PHE A 381 -15.08 4.29 -20.59
N ALA A 382 -16.32 4.54 -21.00
CA ALA A 382 -16.63 5.70 -21.82
C ALA A 382 -17.82 6.45 -21.22
N LYS A 383 -17.66 7.76 -21.05
CA LYS A 383 -18.75 8.65 -20.64
C LYS A 383 -19.11 9.56 -21.81
N ASN A 384 -20.35 9.45 -22.30
CA ASN A 384 -20.81 10.18 -23.49
C ASN A 384 -19.92 9.95 -24.73
N GLY A 385 -19.42 8.72 -24.90
CA GLY A 385 -18.52 8.37 -26.00
C GLY A 385 -17.07 8.83 -25.83
N ILE A 386 -16.72 9.48 -24.71
CA ILE A 386 -15.36 9.92 -24.41
C ILE A 386 -14.67 8.84 -23.55
N PRO A 387 -13.55 8.26 -24.00
CA PRO A 387 -12.75 7.30 -23.23
C PRO A 387 -12.24 7.93 -21.93
N GLN A 388 -12.42 7.23 -20.81
CA GLN A 388 -12.03 7.65 -19.46
C GLN A 388 -11.58 6.46 -18.61
N GLY A 389 -10.88 6.74 -17.52
CA GLY A 389 -10.42 5.74 -16.55
C GLY A 389 -8.91 5.61 -16.48
N TYR A 390 -8.45 4.88 -15.46
CA TYR A 390 -7.05 4.66 -15.17
C TYR A 390 -6.25 4.10 -16.37
N SER A 391 -6.78 3.07 -17.04
CA SER A 391 -6.13 2.42 -18.18
C SER A 391 -6.03 3.33 -19.39
N ILE A 392 -7.05 4.17 -19.62
CA ILE A 392 -7.07 5.15 -20.71
C ILE A 392 -6.02 6.24 -20.46
N GLU A 393 -6.01 6.84 -19.28
CA GLU A 393 -5.02 7.86 -18.96
C GLU A 393 -3.60 7.31 -18.89
N PHE A 394 -3.43 6.09 -18.37
CA PHE A 394 -2.13 5.42 -18.36
C PHE A 394 -1.63 5.16 -19.79
N MET A 395 -2.49 4.68 -20.69
CA MET A 395 -2.12 4.46 -22.09
C MET A 395 -1.79 5.78 -22.81
N ASN A 396 -2.54 6.86 -22.55
CA ASN A 396 -2.23 8.20 -23.08
C ASN A 396 -0.85 8.68 -22.61
N LEU A 397 -0.55 8.49 -21.32
CA LEU A 397 0.76 8.82 -20.75
C LEU A 397 1.86 8.01 -21.42
N VAL A 398 1.69 6.70 -21.59
CA VAL A 398 2.64 5.83 -22.29
C VAL A 398 2.88 6.32 -23.73
N ALA A 399 1.82 6.55 -24.50
CA ALA A 399 1.95 7.02 -25.89
C ALA A 399 2.66 8.39 -25.98
N SER A 400 2.41 9.29 -25.02
CA SER A 400 3.07 10.59 -24.94
C SER A 400 4.60 10.51 -24.75
N LYS A 401 5.11 9.44 -24.13
CA LYS A 401 6.56 9.23 -23.94
C LYS A 401 7.32 9.04 -25.24
N VAL A 402 6.63 8.66 -26.30
CA VAL A 402 7.21 8.32 -27.61
C VAL A 402 6.57 9.09 -28.77
N GLY A 403 5.64 10.00 -28.48
CA GLY A 403 4.98 10.82 -29.50
C GLY A 403 3.98 10.06 -30.39
N LEU A 404 3.36 8.99 -29.87
CA LEU A 404 2.29 8.26 -30.58
C LEU A 404 0.93 8.91 -30.30
N GLU A 405 0.09 9.00 -31.33
CA GLU A 405 -1.33 9.35 -31.18
C GLU A 405 -2.19 8.09 -31.05
N ILE A 406 -3.30 8.20 -30.32
CA ILE A 406 -4.21 7.08 -30.06
C ILE A 406 -5.55 7.32 -30.74
N ASP A 407 -6.04 6.29 -31.44
CA ASP A 407 -7.44 6.14 -31.85
C ASP A 407 -8.15 5.15 -30.94
N TYR A 408 -9.03 5.63 -30.06
CA TYR A 408 -9.80 4.73 -29.22
C TYR A 408 -10.97 4.14 -30.00
N VAL A 409 -11.05 2.81 -30.05
CA VAL A 409 -12.19 2.08 -30.60
C VAL A 409 -13.12 1.72 -29.44
N THR A 410 -14.32 2.32 -29.45
CA THR A 410 -15.35 2.17 -28.40
C THR A 410 -16.62 1.53 -28.97
N GLY A 411 -17.28 0.67 -28.20
CA GLY A 411 -18.60 0.12 -28.54
C GLY A 411 -18.66 -1.41 -28.72
N PRO A 412 -17.67 -2.08 -29.35
CA PRO A 412 -17.64 -3.53 -29.42
C PRO A 412 -17.62 -4.20 -28.04
N THR A 413 -18.09 -5.45 -27.97
CA THR A 413 -17.94 -6.29 -26.76
C THR A 413 -16.50 -6.81 -26.65
N TRP A 414 -16.09 -7.24 -25.45
CA TRP A 414 -14.75 -7.80 -25.22
C TRP A 414 -14.39 -8.92 -26.20
N ASN A 415 -15.31 -9.86 -26.44
CA ASN A 415 -15.10 -10.94 -27.39
C ASN A 415 -14.97 -10.45 -28.85
N GLN A 416 -15.68 -9.39 -29.22
CA GLN A 416 -15.52 -8.74 -30.52
C GLN A 416 -14.12 -8.09 -30.63
N PHE A 417 -13.64 -7.43 -29.58
CA PHE A 417 -12.27 -6.88 -29.56
C PHE A 417 -11.20 -7.97 -29.69
N LEU A 418 -11.35 -9.12 -29.03
CA LEU A 418 -10.44 -10.26 -29.24
C LEU A 418 -10.45 -10.74 -30.69
N THR A 419 -11.61 -10.68 -31.36
CA THR A 419 -11.72 -11.01 -32.79
C THR A 419 -11.04 -9.95 -33.65
N MET A 420 -11.19 -8.67 -33.33
CA MET A 420 -10.53 -7.55 -34.01
C MET A 420 -9.00 -7.63 -33.90
N MET A 421 -8.46 -8.01 -32.73
CA MET A 421 -7.02 -8.27 -32.56
C MET A 421 -6.52 -9.36 -33.50
N LYS A 422 -7.29 -10.45 -33.69
CA LYS A 422 -6.91 -11.55 -34.60
C LYS A 422 -6.99 -11.15 -36.08
N ARG A 423 -7.89 -10.23 -36.44
CA ARG A 423 -8.09 -9.77 -37.82
C ARG A 423 -7.19 -8.60 -38.22
N GLY A 424 -6.58 -7.92 -37.26
CA GLY A 424 -5.79 -6.71 -37.52
C GLY A 424 -6.64 -5.44 -37.56
N ASP A 425 -7.86 -5.46 -37.02
CA ASP A 425 -8.74 -4.29 -36.92
C ASP A 425 -8.46 -3.45 -35.66
N LEU A 426 -7.66 -3.99 -34.74
CA LEU A 426 -7.22 -3.36 -33.49
C LEU A 426 -5.73 -3.64 -33.28
N ASP A 427 -4.98 -2.66 -32.77
CA ASP A 427 -3.52 -2.77 -32.64
C ASP A 427 -3.10 -3.07 -31.19
N VAL A 428 -3.79 -2.47 -30.21
CA VAL A 428 -3.47 -2.58 -28.79
C VAL A 428 -4.72 -2.90 -27.97
N MET A 429 -4.59 -3.88 -27.07
CA MET A 429 -5.60 -4.25 -26.08
C MET A 429 -5.13 -3.88 -24.67
N LEU A 430 -5.97 -3.13 -23.95
CA LEU A 430 -5.76 -2.74 -22.56
C LEU A 430 -6.38 -3.76 -21.61
N ASN A 431 -6.02 -3.67 -20.33
CA ASN A 431 -6.61 -4.43 -19.22
C ASN A 431 -6.74 -5.95 -19.45
N ILE A 432 -5.82 -6.52 -20.22
CA ILE A 432 -5.90 -7.91 -20.65
C ILE A 432 -5.05 -8.81 -19.76
N VAL A 433 -5.62 -9.94 -19.32
CA VAL A 433 -4.92 -10.97 -18.56
C VAL A 433 -4.23 -11.96 -19.50
N GLN A 434 -3.06 -12.44 -19.10
CA GLN A 434 -2.31 -13.48 -19.82
C GLN A 434 -2.99 -14.83 -19.68
N THR A 435 -3.29 -15.48 -20.82
CA THR A 435 -3.74 -16.87 -20.85
C THR A 435 -2.95 -17.66 -21.91
N PRO A 436 -2.80 -18.99 -21.75
CA PRO A 436 -2.11 -19.82 -22.74
C PRO A 436 -2.67 -19.66 -24.16
N ASP A 437 -3.98 -19.48 -24.31
CA ASP A 437 -4.60 -19.27 -25.62
C ASP A 437 -4.29 -17.91 -26.23
N ARG A 438 -4.24 -16.85 -25.42
CA ARG A 438 -3.94 -15.49 -25.87
C ARG A 438 -2.47 -15.31 -26.26
N LEU A 439 -1.55 -16.00 -25.59
CA LEU A 439 -0.10 -16.01 -25.93
C LEU A 439 0.20 -16.51 -27.36
N LYS A 440 -0.74 -17.23 -27.98
CA LYS A 440 -0.61 -17.70 -29.36
C LYS A 440 -0.59 -16.55 -30.36
N TYR A 441 -1.38 -15.49 -30.13
CA TYR A 441 -1.60 -14.41 -31.10
C TYR A 441 -1.36 -12.99 -30.56
N LEU A 442 -1.04 -12.83 -29.27
CA LEU A 442 -0.70 -11.55 -28.65
C LEU A 442 0.74 -11.51 -28.15
N THR A 443 1.32 -10.31 -28.17
CA THR A 443 2.56 -9.98 -27.47
C THR A 443 2.23 -9.10 -26.28
N TYR A 444 2.55 -9.55 -25.07
CA TYR A 444 2.33 -8.80 -23.84
C TYR A 444 3.54 -7.93 -23.52
N ILE A 445 3.29 -6.70 -23.08
CA ILE A 445 4.33 -5.71 -22.82
C ILE A 445 4.73 -5.74 -21.34
N GLN A 446 4.06 -4.94 -20.51
CA GLN A 446 4.27 -4.88 -19.07
C GLN A 446 2.92 -4.87 -18.38
N GLN A 447 2.89 -5.40 -17.16
CA GLN A 447 1.78 -5.17 -16.25
C GLN A 447 1.78 -3.72 -15.81
N TYR A 448 0.61 -3.10 -15.68
CA TYR A 448 0.49 -1.71 -15.26
C TYR A 448 -0.42 -1.53 -14.06
N ALA A 449 -1.36 -2.43 -13.80
CA ALA A 449 -2.19 -2.44 -12.60
C ALA A 449 -2.46 -3.86 -12.11
N SER A 450 -2.94 -3.97 -10.88
CA SER A 450 -3.52 -5.18 -10.32
C SER A 450 -4.94 -4.91 -9.86
N ASN A 451 -5.83 -5.87 -10.05
CA ASN A 451 -7.21 -5.81 -9.57
C ASN A 451 -7.60 -7.19 -9.01
N PRO A 452 -7.63 -7.35 -7.67
CA PRO A 452 -7.92 -8.64 -7.04
C PRO A 452 -9.27 -9.21 -7.49
N ASN A 453 -9.31 -10.52 -7.68
CA ASN A 453 -10.53 -11.20 -8.09
C ASN A 453 -11.38 -11.64 -6.89
N THR A 454 -12.70 -11.55 -7.03
CA THR A 454 -13.67 -11.85 -5.99
C THR A 454 -14.88 -12.58 -6.56
N ILE A 455 -15.60 -13.28 -5.68
CA ILE A 455 -16.91 -13.85 -5.94
C ILE A 455 -17.94 -12.85 -5.45
N LEU A 456 -18.92 -12.52 -6.29
CA LEU A 456 -20.05 -11.70 -5.91
C LEU A 456 -21.32 -12.54 -5.95
N SER A 457 -22.09 -12.49 -4.87
CA SER A 457 -23.39 -13.15 -4.76
C SER A 457 -24.38 -12.29 -3.98
N ARG A 458 -25.62 -12.77 -3.83
CA ARG A 458 -26.60 -12.10 -2.98
C ARG A 458 -26.22 -12.25 -1.50
N LYS A 459 -26.50 -11.23 -0.69
CA LYS A 459 -26.17 -11.19 0.75
C LYS A 459 -26.78 -12.33 1.56
N ASP A 460 -27.93 -12.83 1.14
CA ASP A 460 -28.65 -13.94 1.77
C ASP A 460 -28.05 -15.32 1.44
N THR A 461 -27.22 -15.40 0.40
CA THR A 461 -26.64 -16.63 -0.14
C THR A 461 -25.16 -16.41 -0.50
N PRO A 462 -24.28 -16.19 0.50
CA PRO A 462 -22.85 -15.97 0.26
C PRO A 462 -22.12 -17.26 -0.14
N TYR A 463 -21.15 -17.14 -1.04
CA TYR A 463 -20.24 -18.21 -1.45
C TYR A 463 -18.80 -17.78 -1.20
N ALA A 464 -18.08 -18.50 -0.32
CA ALA A 464 -16.75 -18.08 0.14
C ALA A 464 -15.62 -18.47 -0.81
N SER A 465 -15.84 -19.50 -1.65
CA SER A 465 -14.82 -20.09 -2.50
C SER A 465 -15.39 -20.70 -3.79
N LEU A 466 -14.52 -21.01 -4.75
CA LEU A 466 -14.90 -21.74 -5.98
C LEU A 466 -15.48 -23.13 -5.69
N ALA A 467 -15.08 -23.77 -4.59
CA ALA A 467 -15.61 -25.08 -4.22
C ALA A 467 -17.13 -25.00 -3.93
N ASP A 468 -17.58 -23.89 -3.34
CA ASP A 468 -18.99 -23.68 -2.98
C ASP A 468 -19.89 -23.46 -4.21
N LEU A 469 -19.30 -23.13 -5.37
CA LEU A 469 -19.99 -22.91 -6.63
C LEU A 469 -20.21 -24.19 -7.45
N ALA A 470 -19.77 -25.36 -6.96
CA ALA A 470 -19.99 -26.62 -7.65
C ALA A 470 -21.49 -26.89 -7.89
N GLY A 471 -21.87 -27.11 -9.16
CA GLY A 471 -23.27 -27.31 -9.58
C GLY A 471 -24.13 -26.05 -9.66
N LYS A 472 -23.61 -24.90 -9.25
CA LYS A 472 -24.27 -23.58 -9.29
C LYS A 472 -24.14 -22.93 -10.67
N THR A 473 -25.02 -21.96 -10.92
CA THR A 473 -24.98 -21.14 -12.14
C THR A 473 -24.18 -19.87 -11.87
N VAL A 474 -23.07 -19.69 -12.58
CA VAL A 474 -22.20 -18.51 -12.45
C VAL A 474 -22.26 -17.68 -13.71
N ALA A 475 -22.64 -16.41 -13.57
CA ALA A 475 -22.63 -15.46 -14.68
C ALA A 475 -21.18 -15.04 -14.99
N VAL A 476 -20.79 -15.09 -16.26
CA VAL A 476 -19.43 -14.75 -16.71
C VAL A 476 -19.49 -14.03 -18.06
N PRO A 477 -18.82 -12.87 -18.23
CA PRO A 477 -18.77 -12.21 -19.52
C PRO A 477 -18.06 -13.06 -20.58
N ARG A 478 -18.56 -13.04 -21.82
CA ARG A 478 -18.00 -13.84 -22.92
C ARG A 478 -16.61 -13.35 -23.32
N GLY A 479 -15.68 -14.30 -23.47
CA GLY A 479 -14.28 -14.07 -23.87
C GLY A 479 -13.39 -13.57 -22.72
N PHE A 480 -13.95 -13.33 -21.53
CA PHE A 480 -13.18 -13.03 -20.34
C PHE A 480 -12.37 -14.26 -19.93
N TYR A 481 -11.26 -14.03 -19.23
CA TYR A 481 -10.33 -15.13 -18.91
C TYR A 481 -10.96 -16.10 -17.89
N GLN A 482 -11.90 -15.63 -17.06
CA GLN A 482 -12.71 -16.46 -16.17
C GLN A 482 -13.50 -17.53 -16.95
N GLU A 483 -13.97 -17.24 -18.17
CA GLU A 483 -14.65 -18.24 -19.00
C GLU A 483 -13.71 -19.40 -19.39
N GLU A 484 -12.47 -19.08 -19.80
CA GLU A 484 -11.47 -20.07 -20.20
C GLU A 484 -11.11 -20.99 -19.01
N ILE A 485 -10.80 -20.39 -17.87
CA ILE A 485 -10.33 -21.11 -16.68
C ILE A 485 -11.46 -21.94 -16.06
N LEU A 486 -12.65 -21.37 -15.87
CA LEU A 486 -13.75 -22.10 -15.26
C LEU A 486 -14.20 -23.29 -16.12
N LYS A 487 -14.19 -23.17 -17.45
CA LYS A 487 -14.48 -24.31 -18.34
C LYS A 487 -13.44 -25.41 -18.24
N ARG A 488 -12.15 -25.05 -18.14
CA ARG A 488 -11.04 -25.99 -18.13
C ARG A 488 -10.89 -26.70 -16.79
N ASP A 489 -10.91 -25.94 -15.70
CA ASP A 489 -10.49 -26.40 -14.37
C ASP A 489 -11.68 -26.65 -13.43
N PHE A 490 -12.85 -26.07 -13.70
CA PHE A 490 -14.04 -26.17 -12.87
C PHE A 490 -15.31 -26.53 -13.68
N PRO A 491 -15.29 -27.61 -14.50
CA PRO A 491 -16.40 -27.97 -15.40
C PRO A 491 -17.72 -28.29 -14.69
N GLN A 492 -17.69 -28.51 -13.37
CA GLN A 492 -18.87 -28.67 -12.52
C GLN A 492 -19.67 -27.38 -12.31
N ILE A 493 -19.12 -26.21 -12.62
CA ILE A 493 -19.79 -24.91 -12.52
C ILE A 493 -20.54 -24.63 -13.83
N LYS A 494 -21.83 -24.33 -13.75
CA LYS A 494 -22.65 -24.03 -14.93
C LYS A 494 -22.47 -22.56 -15.32
N LEU A 495 -21.90 -22.30 -16.49
CA LEU A 495 -21.66 -20.93 -16.93
C LEU A 495 -22.89 -20.32 -17.61
N HIS A 496 -23.31 -19.15 -17.12
CA HIS A 496 -24.28 -18.27 -17.77
C HIS A 496 -23.53 -17.13 -18.45
N LEU A 497 -23.34 -17.22 -19.76
CA LEU A 497 -22.51 -16.26 -20.50
C LEU A 497 -23.28 -14.97 -20.79
N VAL A 498 -22.69 -13.84 -20.40
CA VAL A 498 -23.24 -12.48 -20.58
C VAL A 498 -22.29 -11.61 -21.41
N ASP A 499 -22.69 -10.37 -21.73
CA ASP A 499 -21.89 -9.47 -22.58
C ASP A 499 -20.86 -8.63 -21.79
N ASP A 500 -21.16 -8.28 -20.53
CA ASP A 500 -20.32 -7.44 -19.68
C ASP A 500 -20.50 -7.72 -18.17
N ALA A 501 -19.66 -7.11 -17.34
CA ALA A 501 -19.67 -7.30 -15.88
C ALA A 501 -20.98 -6.84 -15.23
N LEU A 502 -21.54 -5.72 -15.68
CA LEU A 502 -22.81 -5.18 -15.17
C LEU A 502 -23.97 -6.14 -15.45
N SER A 503 -24.01 -6.75 -16.62
CA SER A 503 -24.99 -7.77 -17.00
C SER A 503 -24.86 -9.02 -16.14
N GLY A 504 -23.63 -9.40 -15.76
CA GLY A 504 -23.38 -10.48 -14.81
C GLY A 504 -23.92 -10.18 -13.41
N MET A 505 -23.67 -8.97 -12.89
CA MET A 505 -24.23 -8.54 -11.60
C MET A 505 -25.76 -8.49 -11.62
N LYS A 506 -26.35 -8.01 -12.72
CA LYS A 506 -27.81 -8.01 -12.92
C LYS A 506 -28.39 -9.43 -12.94
N ALA A 507 -27.73 -10.37 -13.62
CA ALA A 507 -28.15 -11.77 -13.64
C ALA A 507 -28.21 -12.37 -12.21
N VAL A 508 -27.24 -12.04 -11.36
CA VAL A 508 -27.25 -12.47 -9.94
C VAL A 508 -28.36 -11.77 -9.16
N SER A 509 -28.51 -10.46 -9.33
CA SER A 509 -29.54 -9.68 -8.64
C SER A 509 -30.96 -10.13 -8.99
N PHE A 510 -31.20 -10.53 -10.25
CA PHE A 510 -32.50 -11.01 -10.72
C PHE A 510 -32.70 -12.53 -10.53
N GLY A 511 -31.75 -13.24 -9.90
CA GLY A 511 -31.86 -14.67 -9.65
C GLY A 511 -31.67 -15.57 -10.87
N GLN A 512 -31.17 -15.03 -11.98
CA GLN A 512 -30.81 -15.78 -13.19
C GLN A 512 -29.48 -16.54 -13.01
N ALA A 513 -28.63 -16.06 -12.10
CA ALA A 513 -27.41 -16.74 -11.66
C ALA A 513 -27.32 -16.76 -10.13
N ASP A 514 -26.58 -17.72 -9.59
CA ASP A 514 -26.29 -17.85 -8.16
C ASP A 514 -25.18 -16.88 -7.74
N ALA A 515 -24.17 -16.71 -8.59
CA ALA A 515 -23.04 -15.82 -8.37
C ALA A 515 -22.49 -15.27 -9.70
N THR A 516 -21.64 -14.26 -9.62
CA THR A 516 -20.78 -13.79 -10.71
C THR A 516 -19.35 -13.70 -10.17
N VAL A 517 -18.38 -13.80 -11.05
CA VAL A 517 -16.96 -13.70 -10.70
C VAL A 517 -16.31 -12.58 -11.51
N GLY A 518 -15.40 -11.85 -10.89
CA GLY A 518 -14.80 -10.68 -11.50
C GLY A 518 -13.93 -9.93 -10.52
N GLU A 519 -13.57 -8.71 -10.88
CA GLU A 519 -12.58 -7.95 -10.15
C GLU A 519 -13.22 -7.02 -9.10
N PHE A 520 -12.60 -6.95 -7.91
CA PHE A 520 -13.13 -6.29 -6.72
C PHE A 520 -13.46 -4.82 -6.95
N ALA A 521 -12.54 -4.05 -7.53
CA ALA A 521 -12.73 -2.61 -7.70
C ALA A 521 -13.91 -2.27 -8.64
N ILE A 522 -14.18 -3.13 -9.62
CA ILE A 522 -15.28 -2.95 -10.57
C ILE A 522 -16.61 -3.26 -9.90
N PHE A 523 -16.70 -4.36 -9.17
CA PHE A 523 -17.90 -4.68 -8.41
C PHE A 523 -18.20 -3.63 -7.35
N ASN A 524 -17.20 -3.16 -6.61
CA ASN A 524 -17.41 -2.12 -5.60
C ASN A 524 -17.97 -0.84 -6.23
N TYR A 525 -17.35 -0.36 -7.31
CA TYR A 525 -17.81 0.82 -8.03
C TYR A 525 -19.25 0.66 -8.57
N LEU A 526 -19.56 -0.50 -9.18
CA LEU A 526 -20.88 -0.76 -9.76
C LEU A 526 -21.96 -0.94 -8.68
N ILE A 527 -21.65 -1.55 -7.54
CA ILE A 527 -22.60 -1.65 -6.41
C ILE A 527 -23.00 -0.24 -5.93
N GLU A 528 -22.02 0.64 -5.76
CA GLU A 528 -22.23 2.02 -5.31
C GLU A 528 -23.05 2.83 -6.33
N ASN A 529 -22.66 2.79 -7.62
CA ASN A 529 -23.29 3.62 -8.65
C ASN A 529 -24.65 3.12 -9.13
N GLU A 530 -24.85 1.80 -9.19
CA GLU A 530 -26.11 1.20 -9.64
C GLU A 530 -27.06 0.87 -8.48
N LEU A 531 -26.68 1.22 -7.24
CA LEU A 531 -27.47 1.03 -6.02
C LEU A 531 -27.88 -0.44 -5.77
N MET A 532 -27.01 -1.39 -6.12
CA MET A 532 -27.28 -2.84 -5.99
C MET A 532 -27.03 -3.36 -4.57
N THR A 533 -27.75 -2.81 -3.58
CA THR A 533 -27.51 -3.05 -2.14
C THR A 533 -27.74 -4.49 -1.67
N GLY A 534 -28.43 -5.32 -2.45
CA GLY A 534 -28.66 -6.74 -2.17
C GLY A 534 -27.48 -7.67 -2.50
N LEU A 535 -26.44 -7.14 -3.15
CA LEU A 535 -25.24 -7.87 -3.55
C LEU A 535 -24.10 -7.64 -2.55
N SER A 536 -23.19 -8.62 -2.44
CA SER A 536 -21.98 -8.51 -1.64
C SER A 536 -20.84 -9.33 -2.25
N MET A 537 -19.60 -8.85 -2.04
CA MET A 537 -18.38 -9.62 -2.26
C MET A 537 -18.33 -10.73 -1.22
N SER A 538 -18.67 -11.95 -1.62
CA SER A 538 -18.94 -13.06 -0.70
C SER A 538 -17.75 -14.00 -0.49
N GLY A 539 -16.72 -13.93 -1.35
CA GLY A 539 -15.58 -14.83 -1.25
C GLY A 539 -14.37 -14.42 -2.10
N GLU A 540 -13.21 -14.98 -1.77
CA GLU A 540 -11.97 -14.79 -2.53
C GLU A 540 -11.94 -15.73 -3.74
N LEU A 541 -11.60 -15.19 -4.92
CA LEU A 541 -11.50 -16.01 -6.14
C LEU A 541 -10.06 -16.48 -6.39
N LYS A 542 -9.75 -17.71 -5.94
CA LYS A 542 -8.44 -18.34 -6.20
C LYS A 542 -8.50 -19.30 -7.38
N MET A 543 -7.98 -18.89 -8.53
CA MET A 543 -7.97 -19.66 -9.78
C MET A 543 -6.59 -20.25 -10.14
N GLY A 544 -5.78 -20.61 -9.13
CA GLY A 544 -4.55 -21.41 -9.27
C GLY A 544 -3.32 -20.68 -9.84
N ALA A 545 -3.47 -19.67 -10.70
CA ALA A 545 -2.35 -18.89 -11.23
C ALA A 545 -2.18 -17.55 -10.48
N ALA A 546 -0.96 -17.27 -10.03
CA ALA A 546 -0.61 -16.11 -9.21
C ALA A 546 -0.70 -14.74 -9.92
N ASP A 547 -1.00 -14.73 -11.22
CA ASP A 547 -0.89 -13.55 -12.09
C ASP A 547 -2.23 -13.12 -12.71
N LEU A 548 -3.35 -13.74 -12.31
CA LEU A 548 -4.68 -13.49 -12.88
C LEU A 548 -5.34 -12.19 -12.37
N ASP A 549 -4.75 -11.57 -11.36
CA ASP A 549 -5.12 -10.24 -10.88
C ASP A 549 -4.33 -9.13 -11.60
N LYS A 550 -3.36 -9.46 -12.46
CA LYS A 550 -2.51 -8.48 -13.15
C LYS A 550 -3.12 -8.04 -14.48
N LEU A 551 -3.20 -6.73 -14.68
CA LEU A 551 -3.65 -6.09 -15.90
C LEU A 551 -2.45 -5.74 -16.79
N TRP A 552 -2.48 -6.23 -18.03
CA TRP A 552 -1.42 -6.01 -19.02
C TRP A 552 -1.91 -5.17 -20.19
N ILE A 553 -0.94 -4.59 -20.89
CA ILE A 553 -1.13 -4.09 -22.26
C ILE A 553 -0.59 -5.16 -23.21
N ALA A 554 -1.35 -5.47 -24.26
CA ALA A 554 -0.92 -6.41 -25.29
C ALA A 554 -1.09 -5.82 -26.69
N THR A 555 -0.15 -6.13 -27.58
CA THR A 555 -0.24 -5.85 -29.01
C THR A 555 -0.51 -7.12 -29.78
N ARG A 556 -0.83 -6.99 -31.06
CA ARG A 556 -0.80 -8.13 -31.99
C ARG A 556 0.62 -8.66 -32.13
N LYS A 557 0.75 -9.98 -32.32
CA LYS A 557 2.05 -10.66 -32.41
C LYS A 557 2.83 -10.33 -33.68
N ASP A 558 2.15 -9.90 -34.73
CA ASP A 558 2.71 -9.40 -35.99
C ASP A 558 3.17 -7.93 -35.91
N LEU A 559 3.03 -7.26 -34.75
CA LEU A 559 3.54 -5.90 -34.49
C LEU A 559 4.65 -5.90 -33.41
N PRO A 560 5.78 -6.61 -33.59
CA PRO A 560 6.85 -6.68 -32.58
C PRO A 560 7.53 -5.34 -32.35
N VAL A 561 7.63 -4.48 -33.37
CA VAL A 561 8.22 -3.14 -33.26
C VAL A 561 7.36 -2.24 -32.37
N LEU A 562 6.03 -2.25 -32.54
CA LEU A 562 5.11 -1.53 -31.65
C LEU A 562 5.21 -2.04 -30.21
N ALA A 563 5.29 -3.36 -30.01
CA ALA A 563 5.49 -3.93 -28.68
C ALA A 563 6.78 -3.41 -28.02
N SER A 564 7.89 -3.35 -28.77
CA SER A 564 9.17 -2.79 -28.31
C SER A 564 9.05 -1.31 -27.92
N ILE A 565 8.43 -0.50 -28.78
CA ILE A 565 8.20 0.93 -28.54
C ILE A 565 7.39 1.14 -27.25
N LEU A 566 6.25 0.47 -27.13
CA LEU A 566 5.38 0.59 -25.96
C LEU A 566 6.05 0.07 -24.70
N ASN A 567 6.89 -0.97 -24.80
CA ASN A 567 7.69 -1.46 -23.68
C ASN A 567 8.66 -0.39 -23.16
N LYS A 568 9.41 0.26 -24.06
CA LYS A 568 10.33 1.35 -23.70
C LYS A 568 9.58 2.56 -23.14
N ALA A 569 8.44 2.90 -23.74
CA ALA A 569 7.58 3.98 -23.31
C ALA A 569 7.04 3.73 -21.88
N MET A 570 6.51 2.53 -21.61
CA MET A 570 6.04 2.13 -20.28
C MET A 570 7.17 2.17 -19.25
N SER A 571 8.38 1.73 -19.60
CA SER A 571 9.54 1.83 -18.72
C SER A 571 9.98 3.27 -18.41
N ALA A 572 9.55 4.25 -19.22
CA ALA A 572 9.81 5.67 -18.98
C ALA A 572 8.69 6.41 -18.25
N VAL A 573 7.57 5.74 -17.97
CA VAL A 573 6.55 6.25 -17.06
C VAL A 573 7.13 6.22 -15.65
N THR A 574 7.22 7.39 -15.01
CA THR A 574 7.74 7.46 -13.65
C THR A 574 6.71 6.98 -12.64
N ARG A 575 7.21 6.64 -11.44
CA ARG A 575 6.35 6.28 -10.31
C ARG A 575 5.37 7.39 -9.97
N ASP A 576 5.84 8.63 -9.89
CA ASP A 576 5.00 9.78 -9.56
C ASP A 576 3.89 9.99 -10.60
N GLU A 577 4.20 9.86 -11.89
CA GLU A 577 3.22 9.98 -12.96
C GLU A 577 2.16 8.86 -12.85
N LYS A 578 2.58 7.63 -12.55
CA LYS A 578 1.66 6.52 -12.31
C LYS A 578 0.79 6.75 -11.07
N GLN A 579 1.36 7.29 -10.00
CA GLN A 579 0.65 7.53 -8.74
C GLN A 579 -0.40 8.63 -8.88
N VAL A 580 -0.13 9.69 -9.66
CA VAL A 580 -1.13 10.71 -9.99
C VAL A 580 -2.37 10.09 -10.64
N LEU A 581 -2.19 9.04 -11.46
CA LEU A 581 -3.31 8.31 -12.07
C LEU A 581 -4.01 7.39 -11.06
N ILE A 582 -3.27 6.70 -10.21
CA ILE A 582 -3.83 5.81 -9.17
C ILE A 582 -4.69 6.62 -8.19
N SER A 583 -4.16 7.72 -7.65
CA SER A 583 -4.86 8.56 -6.67
C SER A 583 -6.14 9.16 -7.24
N ARG A 584 -6.15 9.52 -8.52
CA ARG A 584 -7.33 10.06 -9.22
C ARG A 584 -8.43 9.02 -9.44
N TRP A 585 -8.06 7.81 -9.87
CA TRP A 585 -9.03 6.84 -10.39
C TRP A 585 -9.35 5.71 -9.44
N ILE A 586 -8.36 5.23 -8.70
CA ILE A 586 -8.49 4.06 -7.83
C ILE A 586 -8.74 4.52 -6.39
N GLY A 587 -8.17 5.67 -6.00
CA GLY A 587 -8.38 6.30 -4.69
C GLY A 587 -7.75 5.54 -3.53
N SER A 588 -7.21 6.26 -2.55
CA SER A 588 -6.76 5.72 -1.26
C SER A 588 -7.95 5.45 -0.33
N ASN A 589 -8.97 4.78 -0.83
CA ASN A 589 -10.19 4.42 -0.10
C ASN A 589 -10.24 2.90 0.13
N GLU A 590 -9.13 2.31 0.55
CA GLU A 590 -9.20 1.19 1.48
C GLU A 590 -9.69 1.76 2.82
N SER A 591 -11.02 1.87 2.93
CA SER A 591 -11.76 1.64 4.16
C SER A 591 -10.95 1.73 5.45
N GLN A 592 -10.77 2.97 5.94
CA GLN A 592 -11.15 3.23 7.33
C GLN A 592 -12.66 2.97 7.48
N GLN A 593 -13.06 1.69 7.44
CA GLN A 593 -14.24 1.24 8.18
C GLN A 593 -13.76 0.91 9.60
N VAL A 594 -13.37 1.96 10.32
CA VAL A 594 -13.60 1.96 11.75
C VAL A 594 -15.09 2.27 11.90
N ALA A 595 -15.78 1.47 12.70
CA ALA A 595 -17.15 1.74 13.11
C ALA A 595 -17.32 3.23 13.50
N PRO A 596 -18.51 3.84 13.36
CA PRO A 596 -18.70 5.22 13.81
C PRO A 596 -18.40 5.30 15.30
N ASP A 597 -17.21 5.81 15.64
CA ASP A 597 -16.80 6.05 17.02
C ASP A 597 -17.64 7.20 17.56
N THR A 598 -18.49 6.86 18.50
CA THR A 598 -19.29 7.79 19.29
C THR A 598 -18.40 8.55 20.26
N THR A 599 -17.59 9.50 19.77
CA THR A 599 -16.89 10.46 20.65
C THR A 599 -16.66 11.80 19.94
N SER A 600 -17.72 12.56 19.70
CA SER A 600 -17.65 14.02 19.63
C SER A 600 -17.49 14.58 21.05
N ALA A 601 -16.29 14.43 21.61
CA ALA A 601 -15.92 14.98 22.92
C ALA A 601 -14.84 16.06 22.78
N THR A 602 -15.01 16.99 21.84
CA THR A 602 -14.21 18.22 21.78
C THR A 602 -15.09 19.42 21.45
N GLU A 603 -16.14 19.61 22.24
CA GLU A 603 -16.63 20.95 22.56
C GLU A 603 -16.94 20.98 24.06
N THR A 604 -15.88 21.01 24.87
CA THR A 604 -16.02 21.24 26.31
C THR A 604 -16.37 22.71 26.53
N SER A 605 -17.68 22.91 26.42
CA SER A 605 -18.52 24.04 26.72
C SER A 605 -17.97 25.00 27.79
N THR A 606 -18.09 26.29 27.49
CA THR A 606 -18.08 27.43 28.43
C THR A 606 -18.82 27.17 29.75
N SER A 607 -19.77 26.22 29.76
CA SER A 607 -20.44 25.69 30.95
C SER A 607 -19.50 25.11 32.02
N VAL A 608 -18.40 24.44 31.65
CA VAL A 608 -17.46 23.82 32.62
C VAL A 608 -16.63 24.89 33.33
N LEU A 609 -16.19 25.92 32.60
CA LEU A 609 -15.53 27.10 33.17
C LEU A 609 -16.47 27.89 34.10
N PHE A 610 -17.76 27.93 33.78
CA PHE A 610 -18.77 28.55 34.65
C PHE A 610 -18.98 27.76 35.96
N LEU A 611 -18.98 26.42 35.89
CA LEU A 611 -19.10 25.56 37.06
C LEU A 611 -17.88 25.66 37.99
N LEU A 612 -16.67 25.74 37.43
CA LEU A 612 -15.44 25.92 38.21
C LEU A 612 -15.41 27.28 38.90
N SER A 613 -15.77 28.35 38.19
CA SER A 613 -15.80 29.71 38.76
C SER A 613 -16.88 29.86 39.84
N PHE A 614 -18.07 29.30 39.65
CA PHE A 614 -19.12 29.30 40.68
C PHE A 614 -18.71 28.52 41.94
N SER A 615 -18.05 27.38 41.79
CA SER A 615 -17.58 26.55 42.92
C SER A 615 -16.48 27.27 43.72
N ILE A 616 -15.59 28.00 43.05
CA ILE A 616 -14.55 28.82 43.69
C ILE A 616 -15.20 29.97 44.48
N ILE A 617 -16.19 30.65 43.91
CA ILE A 617 -16.91 31.74 44.59
C ILE A 617 -17.62 31.20 45.85
N LEU A 618 -18.26 30.04 45.77
CA LEU A 618 -18.93 29.42 46.91
C LEU A 618 -17.94 29.09 48.05
N LEU A 619 -16.78 28.52 47.72
CA LEU A 619 -15.73 28.23 48.70
C LEU A 619 -15.18 29.50 49.35
N LEU A 620 -15.00 30.58 48.59
CA LEU A 620 -14.58 31.87 49.12
C LEU A 620 -15.62 32.46 50.08
N VAL A 621 -16.91 32.37 49.75
CA VAL A 621 -17.99 32.83 50.62
C VAL A 621 -18.02 32.04 51.92
N PHE A 622 -17.91 30.71 51.87
CA PHE A 622 -17.83 29.88 53.09
C PHE A 622 -16.58 30.18 53.93
N GLY A 623 -15.44 30.41 53.28
CA GLY A 623 -14.21 30.81 53.95
C GLY A 623 -14.34 32.16 54.66
N ILE A 624 -14.95 33.16 54.01
CA ILE A 624 -15.19 34.48 54.59
C ILE A 624 -16.18 34.40 55.74
N ILE A 625 -17.27 33.64 55.60
CA ILE A 625 -18.25 33.42 56.68
C ILE A 625 -17.56 32.76 57.88
N GLY A 626 -16.74 31.72 57.66
CA GLY A 626 -15.97 31.08 58.71
C GLY A 626 -15.00 32.04 59.40
N PHE A 627 -14.30 32.86 58.63
CA PHE A 627 -13.37 33.87 59.15
C PHE A 627 -14.08 34.96 59.98
N VAL A 628 -15.21 35.49 59.50
CA VAL A 628 -15.99 36.52 60.20
C VAL A 628 -16.61 35.95 61.48
N LEU A 629 -17.15 34.73 61.44
CA LEU A 629 -17.70 34.06 62.62
C LEU A 629 -16.61 33.81 63.68
N SER A 630 -15.40 33.43 63.26
CA SER A 630 -14.26 33.24 64.17
C SER A 630 -13.80 34.52 64.87
N ARG A 631 -14.14 35.70 64.33
CA ARG A 631 -13.80 37.01 64.92
C ARG A 631 -14.89 37.60 65.80
N LEU A 632 -16.15 37.23 65.60
CA LEU A 632 -17.29 37.84 66.30
C LEU A 632 -17.78 37.03 67.52
N MET A 633 -17.45 35.74 67.61
CA MET A 633 -17.96 34.84 68.65
C MET A 633 -16.82 34.25 69.50
N LYS A 634 -17.02 34.09 70.81
CA LYS A 634 -16.04 33.45 71.71
C LYS A 634 -16.09 31.93 71.56
N ASP A 635 -14.94 31.25 71.60
CA ASP A 635 -14.77 29.80 71.33
C ASP A 635 -15.79 28.87 72.01
N ARG A 636 -16.25 29.23 73.21
CA ARG A 636 -17.22 28.45 73.98
C ARG A 636 -18.63 28.47 73.37
N GLU A 637 -19.06 29.61 72.81
CA GLU A 637 -20.35 29.79 72.14
C GLU A 637 -20.36 29.22 70.72
N ILE A 638 -19.19 29.21 70.07
CA ILE A 638 -18.99 28.59 68.76
C ILE A 638 -19.26 27.08 68.87
N SER A 639 -18.68 26.38 69.85
CA SER A 639 -18.85 24.93 69.99
C SER A 639 -20.31 24.48 70.25
N THR A 640 -21.06 25.26 71.03
CA THR A 640 -22.48 24.99 71.30
C THR A 640 -23.35 25.29 70.09
N TYR A 641 -23.00 26.31 69.29
CA TYR A 641 -23.73 26.65 68.08
C TYR A 641 -23.52 25.63 66.96
N PHE A 642 -22.27 25.18 66.72
CA PHE A 642 -21.94 24.13 65.74
C PHE A 642 -22.55 22.75 66.10
N GLY A 643 -22.79 22.51 67.40
CA GLY A 643 -23.49 21.31 67.89
C GLY A 643 -25.03 21.42 67.84
N SER A 644 -25.59 22.62 67.60
CA SER A 644 -27.02 22.85 67.69
C SER A 644 -27.81 22.17 66.55
N PRO A 645 -29.03 21.69 66.82
CA PRO A 645 -29.90 21.15 65.77
C PRO A 645 -30.16 22.16 64.65
N GLY A 646 -30.31 23.45 64.97
CA GLY A 646 -30.53 24.51 63.99
C GLY A 646 -29.38 24.67 63.00
N PHE A 647 -28.14 24.58 63.45
CA PHE A 647 -26.97 24.66 62.58
C PHE A 647 -26.85 23.46 61.63
N ARG A 648 -27.07 22.24 62.14
CA ARG A 648 -27.06 21.02 61.32
C ARG A 648 -28.17 21.03 60.26
N ILE A 649 -29.36 21.49 60.63
CA ILE A 649 -30.48 21.67 59.70
C ILE A 649 -30.11 22.73 58.65
N GLY A 650 -29.45 23.82 59.03
CA GLY A 650 -28.96 24.85 58.11
C GLY A 650 -27.93 24.32 57.10
N ILE A 651 -26.95 23.54 57.54
CA ILE A 651 -25.96 22.90 56.64
C ILE A 651 -26.66 21.93 55.68
N MET A 652 -27.54 21.07 56.19
CA MET A 652 -28.27 20.09 55.38
C MET A 652 -29.17 20.76 54.35
N ALA A 653 -29.85 21.85 54.72
CA ALA A 653 -30.64 22.66 53.80
C ALA A 653 -29.76 23.32 52.73
N GLY A 654 -28.61 23.90 53.10
CA GLY A 654 -27.66 24.49 52.16
C GLY A 654 -27.08 23.49 51.17
N LEU A 655 -26.67 22.31 51.64
CA LEU A 655 -26.20 21.20 50.79
C LEU A 655 -27.30 20.71 49.85
N SER A 656 -28.54 20.60 50.34
CA SER A 656 -29.68 20.16 49.51
C SER A 656 -29.99 21.18 48.41
N ILE A 657 -29.94 22.48 48.70
CA ILE A 657 -30.12 23.54 47.71
C ILE A 657 -28.98 23.51 46.67
N LEU A 658 -27.74 23.28 47.10
CA LEU A 658 -26.59 23.16 46.19
C LEU A 658 -26.76 21.98 45.24
N VAL A 659 -27.13 20.81 45.76
CA VAL A 659 -27.39 19.60 44.95
C VAL A 659 -28.53 19.83 43.96
N ALA A 660 -29.62 20.47 44.40
CA ALA A 660 -30.73 20.81 43.52
C ALA A 660 -30.32 21.79 42.41
N ALA A 661 -29.51 22.82 42.73
CA ALA A 661 -29.01 23.77 41.74
C ALA A 661 -28.10 23.09 40.70
N VAL A 662 -27.20 22.20 41.13
CA VAL A 662 -26.34 21.42 40.22
C VAL A 662 -27.19 20.50 39.34
N ALA A 663 -28.21 19.84 39.89
CA ALA A 663 -29.10 18.98 39.11
C ALA A 663 -29.90 19.76 38.07
N ILE A 664 -30.42 20.95 38.42
CA ILE A 664 -31.15 21.83 37.50
C ILE A 664 -30.21 22.35 36.41
N MET A 665 -28.99 22.77 36.74
CA MET A 665 -28.01 23.21 35.75
C MET A 665 -27.59 22.08 34.81
N ASN A 666 -27.39 20.87 35.32
CA ASN A 666 -27.09 19.71 34.49
C ASN A 666 -28.26 19.38 33.56
N TRP A 667 -29.49 19.44 34.08
CA TRP A 667 -30.70 19.24 33.28
C TRP A 667 -30.84 20.28 32.16
N LEU A 668 -30.59 21.56 32.46
CA LEU A 668 -30.60 22.64 31.46
C LEU A 668 -29.50 22.45 30.41
N ALA A 669 -28.27 22.09 30.82
CA ALA A 669 -27.17 21.83 29.91
C ALA A 669 -27.46 20.65 28.97
N VAL A 670 -27.95 19.53 29.51
CA VAL A 670 -28.34 18.35 28.71
C VAL A 670 -29.48 18.69 27.75
N THR A 671 -30.44 19.51 28.17
CA THR A 671 -31.56 19.91 27.31
C THR A 671 -31.11 20.81 26.16
N ASP A 672 -30.20 21.75 26.42
CA ASP A 672 -29.61 22.61 25.38
C ASP A 672 -28.74 21.82 24.41
N SER A 673 -27.88 20.92 24.91
CA SER A 673 -27.09 20.01 24.07
C SER A 673 -27.97 19.12 23.20
N LYS A 674 -29.06 18.58 23.76
CA LYS A 674 -30.03 17.78 23.00
C LYS A 674 -30.69 18.61 21.88
N LYS A 675 -31.04 19.87 22.17
CA LYS A 675 -31.65 20.76 21.17
C LYS A 675 -30.69 21.04 20.01
N ARG A 676 -29.43 21.39 20.30
CA ARG A 676 -28.40 21.63 19.27
C ARG A 676 -28.07 20.39 18.46
N ALA A 677 -27.99 19.22 19.10
CA ALA A 677 -27.77 17.95 18.40
C ALA A 677 -28.92 17.63 17.43
N VAL A 678 -30.18 17.88 17.83
CA VAL A 678 -31.35 17.72 16.96
C VAL A 678 -31.35 18.72 15.80
N GLU A 679 -30.97 19.97 16.05
CA GLU A 679 -30.84 21.01 15.00
C GLU A 679 -29.73 20.66 14.00
N ALA A 680 -28.55 20.23 14.46
CA ALA A 680 -27.44 19.82 13.61
C ALA A 680 -27.77 18.58 12.75
N ILE A 681 -28.40 17.56 13.35
CA ILE A 681 -28.90 16.39 12.60
C ILE A 681 -29.97 16.82 11.59
N GLY A 682 -30.80 17.80 11.92
CA GLY A 682 -31.77 18.39 11.01
C GLY A 682 -31.12 19.06 9.80
N GLU A 683 -30.07 19.87 10.00
CA GLU A 683 -29.32 20.52 8.92
C GLU A 683 -28.58 19.49 8.03
N GLU A 684 -27.96 18.46 8.62
CA GLU A 684 -27.33 17.38 7.86
C GLU A 684 -28.34 16.57 7.04
N LEU A 685 -29.49 16.22 7.63
CA LEU A 685 -30.58 15.55 6.93
C LEU A 685 -31.12 16.42 5.80
N GLN A 686 -31.20 17.73 6.00
CA GLN A 686 -31.64 18.66 4.97
C GLN A 686 -30.64 18.73 3.81
N ILE A 687 -29.33 18.76 4.08
CA ILE A 687 -28.28 18.71 3.04
C ILE A 687 -28.35 17.40 2.25
N VAL A 688 -28.51 16.27 2.93
CA VAL A 688 -28.64 14.95 2.28
C VAL A 688 -29.92 14.88 1.46
N LEU A 689 -31.03 15.42 1.97
CA LEU A 689 -32.31 15.49 1.28
C LEU A 689 -32.22 16.36 0.03
N ASP A 690 -31.70 17.57 0.13
CA ASP A 690 -31.54 18.52 -0.98
C ASP A 690 -30.61 17.93 -2.05
N SER A 691 -29.50 17.32 -1.64
CA SER A 691 -28.58 16.61 -2.53
C SER A 691 -29.25 15.41 -3.22
N SER A 692 -30.13 14.70 -2.53
CA SER A 692 -30.88 13.57 -3.09
C SER A 692 -31.95 14.02 -4.07
N ILE A 693 -32.66 15.12 -3.76
CA ILE A 693 -33.63 15.76 -4.66
C ILE A 693 -32.93 16.26 -5.91
N GLU A 694 -31.78 16.91 -5.79
CA GLU A 694 -31.00 17.40 -6.93
C GLU A 694 -30.53 16.26 -7.83
N ARG A 695 -30.00 15.18 -7.26
CA ARG A 695 -29.67 13.95 -8.01
C ARG A 695 -30.89 13.37 -8.73
N LEU A 696 -32.04 13.32 -8.06
CA LEU A 696 -33.29 12.81 -8.64
C LEU A 696 -33.73 13.68 -9.83
N ASN A 697 -33.66 15.00 -9.69
CA ASN A 697 -34.00 15.95 -10.74
C ASN A 697 -33.06 15.83 -11.96
N ILE A 698 -31.75 15.68 -11.72
CA ILE A 698 -30.78 15.43 -12.78
C ILE A 698 -31.12 14.12 -13.52
N TRP A 699 -31.41 13.05 -12.77
CA TRP A 699 -31.79 11.77 -13.36
C TRP A 699 -33.08 11.86 -14.18
N VAL A 700 -34.13 12.52 -13.66
CA VAL A 700 -35.40 12.75 -14.38
C VAL A 700 -35.15 13.56 -15.66
N SER A 701 -34.38 14.64 -15.58
CA SER A 701 -34.04 15.47 -16.73
C SER A 701 -33.29 14.69 -17.81
N GLN A 702 -32.34 13.84 -17.41
CA GLN A 702 -31.63 12.94 -18.34
C GLN A 702 -32.56 11.92 -18.99
N LYS A 703 -33.51 11.34 -18.25
CA LYS A 703 -34.50 10.42 -18.81
C LYS A 703 -35.47 11.12 -19.76
N GLU A 704 -35.88 12.34 -19.45
CA GLU A 704 -36.72 13.15 -20.35
C GLU A 704 -35.98 13.50 -21.65
N ALA A 705 -34.71 13.91 -21.55
CA ALA A 705 -33.87 14.19 -22.71
C ALA A 705 -33.70 12.94 -23.59
N PHE A 706 -33.44 11.78 -22.96
CA PHE A 706 -33.37 10.50 -23.65
C PHE A 706 -34.68 10.15 -24.37
N LEU A 707 -35.83 10.27 -23.70
CA LEU A 707 -37.14 10.01 -24.31
C LEU A 707 -37.46 10.96 -25.47
N ARG A 708 -37.08 12.25 -25.36
CA ARG A 708 -37.20 13.22 -26.44
C ARG A 708 -36.30 12.88 -27.64
N GLN A 709 -35.11 12.37 -27.38
CA GLN A 709 -34.20 11.89 -28.43
C GLN A 709 -34.74 10.63 -29.10
N LEU A 710 -35.25 9.68 -28.32
CA LEU A 710 -35.89 8.45 -28.81
C LEU A 710 -37.13 8.77 -29.68
N GLY A 711 -37.95 9.73 -29.27
CA GLY A 711 -39.12 10.18 -30.05
C GLY A 711 -38.77 10.95 -31.32
N ARG A 712 -37.51 11.40 -31.47
CA ARG A 712 -36.97 12.04 -32.68
C ARG A 712 -36.13 11.08 -33.53
N ASP A 713 -35.98 9.84 -33.10
CA ASP A 713 -35.25 8.82 -33.85
C ASP A 713 -35.97 8.55 -35.19
N PRO A 714 -35.33 8.80 -36.35
CA PRO A 714 -35.98 8.69 -37.65
C PRO A 714 -36.47 7.27 -37.99
N GLU A 715 -35.74 6.24 -37.54
CA GLU A 715 -36.09 4.84 -37.77
C GLU A 715 -37.25 4.43 -36.87
N LEU A 716 -37.24 4.83 -35.59
CA LEU A 716 -38.33 4.53 -34.65
C LEU A 716 -39.63 5.24 -35.05
N VAL A 717 -39.55 6.49 -35.52
CA VAL A 717 -40.71 7.24 -36.06
C VAL A 717 -41.25 6.56 -37.32
N LYS A 718 -40.38 6.08 -38.20
CA LYS A 718 -40.75 5.37 -39.43
C LYS A 718 -41.42 4.02 -39.13
N ILE A 719 -40.89 3.24 -38.20
CA ILE A 719 -41.48 1.97 -37.73
C ILE A 719 -42.84 2.23 -37.07
N THR A 720 -42.94 3.24 -36.21
CA THR A 720 -44.19 3.61 -35.52
C THR A 720 -45.26 4.06 -36.51
N LYS A 721 -44.92 4.89 -37.50
CA LYS A 721 -45.83 5.26 -38.60
C LYS A 721 -46.29 4.04 -39.41
N LYS A 722 -45.38 3.10 -39.67
CA LYS A 722 -45.70 1.84 -40.37
C LYS A 722 -46.67 0.98 -39.56
N LEU A 723 -46.44 0.82 -38.25
CA LEU A 723 -47.33 0.09 -37.34
C LEU A 723 -48.72 0.75 -37.20
N LEU A 724 -48.78 2.08 -37.11
CA LEU A 724 -50.04 2.82 -37.05
C LEU A 724 -50.82 2.82 -38.37
N SER A 725 -50.15 2.54 -39.50
CA SER A 725 -50.80 2.41 -40.81
C SER A 725 -51.39 1.01 -41.06
N VAL A 726 -51.12 0.04 -40.19
CA VAL A 726 -51.71 -1.30 -40.29
C VAL A 726 -53.16 -1.23 -39.80
N ASN A 727 -54.10 -1.64 -40.64
CA ASN A 727 -55.51 -1.65 -40.31
C ASN A 727 -55.77 -2.67 -39.19
N ARG A 728 -56.37 -2.24 -38.07
CA ARG A 728 -56.63 -3.12 -36.92
C ARG A 728 -57.77 -4.08 -37.25
N GLU A 729 -57.44 -5.28 -37.71
CA GLU A 729 -58.39 -6.41 -37.70
C GLU A 729 -58.52 -6.95 -36.27
N ARG A 730 -59.76 -7.02 -35.77
CA ARG A 730 -60.09 -7.34 -34.37
C ARG A 730 -59.84 -8.79 -33.98
N ASP A 731 -59.50 -9.67 -34.93
CA ASP A 731 -59.44 -11.12 -34.72
C ASP A 731 -58.01 -11.68 -34.58
N ALA A 732 -56.99 -10.81 -34.47
CA ALA A 732 -55.57 -11.21 -34.39
C ALA A 732 -54.91 -11.01 -33.01
N LEU A 733 -55.69 -10.80 -31.95
CA LEU A 733 -55.26 -10.90 -30.56
C LEU A 733 -55.91 -12.13 -29.93
#